data_AF-A0A1U7U338-F1
#
_entry.id   AF-A0A1U7U338-F1
#
_cell.length_a   1.000
_cell.length_b   1.000
_cell.length_c   1.000
_cell.angle_alpha   90.00
_cell.angle_beta   90.00
_cell.angle_gamma   90.00
#
_symmetry.space_group_name_H-M   'P 1'
#
loop_
_entity.id
_entity.type
_entity.pdbx_description
1 polymer ?
#
loop_
_entity_poly.entity_id
_entity_poly.type
_entity_poly.pdbx_seq_one_letter_code
_entity_poly.pdbx_strand_id
1 'polypeptide(L)'
;MYIFFFCGELYQENHDHLLEVPATREQLNHYRNVAENARSELAATLVKFECAQSELRDLRSKMLSKEVSCQELKAEMESYKENNARKSSLLTSLRDRVQELEEESTALSTAKIRTEITAHAAINENQELKKKVVELDEKLQKCSKENEENKKQVSKNSRKHEEFLNQLRDCLDPDEKTKKASDEDLILKLRELCKENTFVKGQIAALEETVNVHEMEAKASRETIMRLASESEVDREQKRAASCVEERDKTNQDLLSALEAKAALEREVKVFRERLLAGQRVWEASKQELSLLKQSSCELEKSLKASLDTATASQSQHSSFREKIAALLSSGSSLTESTEDAILEKIREMGNQEESRNGMVSQLEAQISELVEQLEKESGFHQKALQRAQKAENKLETLQGQLTYLEGELVSGDVLLDNLNLEKQKYLKFLDQLSEKMKLDQMAAELGFDMRLDVVLARAEQLVRLESNAVIENKTIAHNLQRKLKTQKERLESKELHMNLLRQKIAQLEEEKQVRTALVVERDEAHLTIRKMQKQVERLQKQLSASRESNTELKARLADTNELKIKTLEQTKAIEDLSKSRDKLEKMKEKAEKKLMSVKSELDTTEHEAKENKERAKNMIEVVTSEMKTLKKSLEEAEKREKQLVDFREVVSQMLGLNMTSLALPDYEIIKCLERLIHSYHHHFVTCACLKDVTTRQDRHPQGHLQLLH
;
A
#
# COMPACT_ATOMS: atom_id res chain seq x y z
N MET A 1 -25.01 -39.72 -46.66
CA MET A 1 -25.95 -40.41 -47.57
C MET A 1 -25.14 -41.29 -48.52
N TYR A 2 -25.71 -42.36 -49.05
CA TYR A 2 -25.11 -43.20 -50.10
C TYR A 2 -25.10 -42.45 -51.47
N ILE A 3 -24.60 -43.14 -52.52
CA ILE A 3 -24.71 -42.82 -53.96
C ILE A 3 -23.58 -41.95 -54.56
N PHE A 4 -22.52 -42.66 -54.94
CA PHE A 4 -22.01 -42.81 -56.31
C PHE A 4 -22.27 -41.76 -57.41
N PHE A 5 -21.20 -41.55 -58.19
CA PHE A 5 -21.17 -41.13 -59.59
C PHE A 5 -22.25 -41.79 -60.49
N PHE A 6 -22.89 -40.98 -61.33
CA PHE A 6 -23.40 -41.27 -62.68
C PHE A 6 -23.39 -39.93 -63.45
N CYS A 7 -23.11 -39.80 -64.76
CA CYS A 7 -22.64 -40.79 -65.73
C CYS A 7 -21.55 -40.17 -66.61
N GLY A 8 -20.73 -41.01 -67.25
CA GLY A 8 -19.68 -40.59 -68.19
C GLY A 8 -19.70 -41.43 -69.47
N GLU A 9 -20.87 -41.61 -70.07
CA GLU A 9 -21.03 -42.36 -71.32
C GLU A 9 -21.10 -41.46 -72.55
N LEU A 10 -20.45 -41.94 -73.61
CA LEU A 10 -20.33 -41.28 -74.90
C LEU A 10 -21.69 -41.05 -75.55
N TYR A 11 -21.98 -39.79 -75.89
CA TYR A 11 -22.79 -39.49 -77.07
C TYR A 11 -21.86 -39.10 -78.21
N GLN A 12 -21.68 -40.06 -79.14
CA GLN A 12 -20.96 -39.89 -80.38
C GLN A 12 -21.98 -39.54 -81.47
N GLU A 13 -22.12 -38.26 -81.78
CA GLU A 13 -23.04 -37.79 -82.82
C GLU A 13 -22.26 -37.38 -84.06
N ASN A 14 -22.49 -38.09 -85.17
CA ASN A 14 -21.92 -37.72 -86.47
C ASN A 14 -22.69 -36.52 -87.02
N HIS A 15 -22.00 -35.43 -87.34
CA HIS A 15 -22.38 -34.54 -88.45
C HIS A 15 -21.15 -34.50 -89.37
N ASP A 16 -21.14 -35.30 -90.44
CA ASP A 16 -21.76 -35.04 -91.76
C ASP A 16 -21.15 -33.87 -92.53
N HIS A 17 -20.93 -34.12 -93.83
CA HIS A 17 -20.19 -33.24 -94.72
C HIS A 17 -20.94 -31.93 -95.00
N LEU A 18 -20.38 -30.79 -94.57
CA LEU A 18 -20.76 -29.48 -95.10
C LEU A 18 -19.56 -28.54 -95.25
N LEU A 19 -19.02 -28.52 -96.46
CA LEU A 19 -18.11 -27.52 -97.03
C LEU A 19 -16.82 -27.22 -96.24
N GLU A 20 -15.70 -27.77 -96.75
CA GLU A 20 -14.44 -27.02 -96.75
C GLU A 20 -14.59 -25.74 -97.59
N VAL A 21 -15.21 -24.71 -97.00
CA VAL A 21 -14.77 -23.35 -97.29
C VAL A 21 -13.32 -23.31 -96.80
N PRO A 22 -12.32 -22.96 -97.63
CA PRO A 22 -10.96 -22.77 -97.17
C PRO A 22 -10.95 -21.51 -96.29
N ALA A 23 -11.25 -21.70 -95.00
CA ALA A 23 -11.27 -20.64 -94.01
C ALA A 23 -9.91 -19.95 -94.07
N THR A 24 -9.91 -18.68 -94.49
CA THR A 24 -8.66 -18.02 -94.84
C THR A 24 -7.75 -17.97 -93.61
N ARG A 25 -6.45 -17.79 -93.83
CA ARG A 25 -5.50 -17.75 -92.71
C ARG A 25 -5.87 -16.64 -91.71
N GLU A 26 -6.53 -15.56 -92.15
CA GLU A 26 -7.14 -14.57 -91.26
C GLU A 26 -8.30 -15.14 -90.42
N GLN A 27 -9.23 -15.91 -90.99
CA GLN A 27 -10.37 -16.48 -90.24
C GLN A 27 -9.93 -17.48 -89.17
N LEU A 28 -9.01 -18.41 -89.49
CA LEU A 28 -8.49 -19.36 -88.50
C LEU A 28 -7.68 -18.66 -87.39
N ASN A 29 -6.93 -17.62 -87.73
CA ASN A 29 -6.27 -16.77 -86.72
C ASN A 29 -7.29 -15.97 -85.89
N HIS A 30 -8.36 -15.46 -86.51
CA HIS A 30 -9.41 -14.72 -85.81
C HIS A 30 -10.12 -15.60 -84.77
N TYR A 31 -10.57 -16.79 -85.14
CA TYR A 31 -11.17 -17.73 -84.18
C TYR A 31 -10.20 -18.17 -83.09
N ARG A 32 -8.90 -18.34 -83.39
CA ARG A 32 -7.88 -18.59 -82.37
C ARG A 32 -7.76 -17.42 -81.39
N ASN A 33 -7.59 -16.20 -81.89
CA ASN A 33 -7.45 -15.01 -81.06
C ASN A 33 -8.69 -14.75 -80.19
N VAL A 34 -9.90 -15.01 -80.73
CA VAL A 34 -11.15 -14.93 -79.97
C VAL A 34 -11.21 -16.01 -78.87
N ALA A 35 -10.78 -17.24 -79.15
CA ALA A 35 -10.73 -18.32 -78.16
C ALA A 35 -9.64 -18.11 -77.09
N GLU A 36 -8.51 -17.51 -77.46
CA GLU A 36 -7.43 -17.14 -76.53
C GLU A 36 -7.86 -15.96 -75.64
N ASN A 37 -8.47 -14.92 -76.21
CA ASN A 37 -9.07 -13.83 -75.43
C ASN A 37 -10.14 -14.35 -74.45
N ALA A 38 -11.06 -15.21 -74.92
CA ALA A 38 -12.10 -15.80 -74.07
C ALA A 38 -11.51 -16.68 -72.93
N ARG A 39 -10.39 -17.37 -73.18
CA ARG A 39 -9.64 -18.09 -72.13
C ARG A 39 -8.95 -17.14 -71.15
N SER A 40 -8.38 -16.03 -71.62
CA SER A 40 -7.80 -15.00 -70.75
C SER A 40 -8.86 -14.28 -69.91
N GLU A 41 -10.03 -13.99 -70.46
CA GLU A 41 -11.18 -13.44 -69.73
C GLU A 41 -11.75 -14.45 -68.72
N LEU A 42 -11.83 -15.73 -69.08
CA LEU A 42 -12.20 -16.80 -68.14
C LEU A 42 -11.19 -16.94 -67.00
N ALA A 43 -9.88 -16.89 -67.28
CA ALA A 43 -8.85 -16.91 -66.25
C ALA A 43 -8.93 -15.66 -65.34
N ALA A 44 -9.11 -14.47 -65.91
CA ALA A 44 -9.24 -13.23 -65.17
C ALA A 44 -10.53 -13.17 -64.32
N THR A 45 -11.62 -13.81 -64.76
CA THR A 45 -12.86 -13.91 -63.98
C THR A 45 -12.78 -14.99 -62.89
N LEU A 46 -12.08 -16.11 -63.14
CA LEU A 46 -11.77 -17.11 -62.11
C LEU A 46 -10.91 -16.52 -60.98
N VAL A 47 -9.83 -15.80 -61.30
CA VAL A 47 -9.01 -15.13 -60.26
C VAL A 47 -9.83 -14.12 -59.47
N LYS A 48 -10.69 -13.31 -60.12
CA LYS A 48 -11.60 -12.40 -59.41
C LYS A 48 -12.59 -13.13 -58.50
N PHE A 49 -13.11 -14.28 -58.94
CA PHE A 49 -13.99 -15.12 -58.13
C PHE A 49 -13.26 -15.72 -56.92
N GLU A 50 -12.02 -16.19 -57.09
CA GLU A 50 -11.20 -16.70 -55.99
C GLU A 50 -10.83 -15.61 -54.97
N CYS A 51 -10.50 -14.40 -55.42
CA CYS A 51 -10.32 -13.24 -54.55
C CYS A 51 -11.62 -12.90 -53.78
N ALA A 52 -12.76 -12.77 -54.47
CA ALA A 52 -14.04 -12.51 -53.80
C ALA A 52 -14.42 -13.63 -52.81
N GLN A 53 -14.08 -14.88 -53.12
CA GLN A 53 -14.33 -16.01 -52.23
C GLN A 53 -13.38 -16.03 -51.01
N SER A 54 -12.13 -15.59 -51.15
CA SER A 54 -11.20 -15.45 -50.02
C SER A 54 -11.63 -14.28 -49.13
N GLU A 55 -11.99 -13.13 -49.70
CA GLU A 55 -12.58 -11.99 -48.97
C GLU A 55 -13.85 -12.38 -48.21
N LEU A 56 -14.75 -13.16 -48.82
CA LEU A 56 -15.94 -13.69 -48.12
C LEU A 56 -15.60 -14.65 -46.98
N ARG A 57 -14.55 -15.47 -47.09
CA ARG A 57 -14.06 -16.31 -45.98
C ARG A 57 -13.48 -15.44 -44.86
N ASP A 58 -12.72 -14.41 -45.21
CA ASP A 58 -12.09 -13.46 -44.28
C ASP A 58 -13.14 -12.63 -43.51
N LEU A 59 -14.16 -12.12 -44.21
CA LEU A 59 -15.29 -11.39 -43.63
C LEU A 59 -16.13 -12.28 -42.70
N ARG A 60 -16.35 -13.55 -43.07
CA ARG A 60 -17.03 -14.53 -42.18
C ARG A 60 -16.20 -14.82 -40.93
N SER A 61 -14.89 -14.94 -41.03
CA SER A 61 -13.99 -15.11 -39.87
C SER A 61 -14.05 -13.90 -38.94
N LYS A 62 -13.95 -12.68 -39.50
CA LYS A 62 -14.08 -11.41 -38.77
C LYS A 62 -15.45 -11.25 -38.10
N MET A 63 -16.53 -11.66 -38.78
CA MET A 63 -17.90 -11.67 -38.24
C MET A 63 -18.03 -12.64 -37.06
N LEU A 64 -17.52 -13.87 -37.18
CA LEU A 64 -17.55 -14.85 -36.07
C LEU A 64 -16.71 -14.39 -34.87
N SER A 65 -15.54 -13.78 -35.11
CA SER A 65 -14.73 -13.16 -34.05
C SER A 65 -15.47 -12.03 -33.33
N LYS A 66 -16.27 -11.23 -34.06
CA LYS A 66 -17.11 -10.19 -33.45
C LYS A 66 -18.32 -10.76 -32.72
N GLU A 67 -18.94 -11.82 -33.22
CA GLU A 67 -20.03 -12.51 -32.53
C GLU A 67 -19.57 -13.07 -31.18
N VAL A 68 -18.41 -13.74 -31.13
CA VAL A 68 -17.82 -14.22 -29.85
C VAL A 68 -17.57 -13.05 -28.89
N SER A 69 -16.94 -11.96 -29.37
CA SER A 69 -16.68 -10.78 -28.54
C SER A 69 -17.97 -10.11 -28.02
N CYS A 70 -19.05 -10.11 -28.82
CA CYS A 70 -20.38 -9.65 -28.38
C CYS A 70 -20.99 -10.58 -27.32
N GLN A 71 -20.77 -11.90 -27.41
CA GLN A 71 -21.24 -12.87 -26.41
C GLN A 71 -20.45 -12.76 -25.09
N GLU A 72 -19.14 -12.53 -25.15
CA GLU A 72 -18.29 -12.24 -23.99
C GLU A 72 -18.76 -10.97 -23.26
N LEU A 73 -18.89 -9.84 -23.98
CA LEU A 73 -19.40 -8.57 -23.43
C LEU A 73 -20.83 -8.71 -22.86
N LYS A 74 -21.66 -9.55 -23.46
CA LYS A 74 -23.01 -9.84 -22.94
C LYS A 74 -22.96 -10.63 -21.64
N ALA A 75 -22.09 -11.64 -21.53
CA ALA A 75 -21.90 -12.40 -20.29
C ALA A 75 -21.34 -11.51 -19.15
N GLU A 76 -20.38 -10.63 -19.48
CA GLU A 76 -19.85 -9.64 -18.55
C GLU A 76 -20.94 -8.65 -18.09
N MET A 77 -21.75 -8.13 -19.01
CA MET A 77 -22.90 -7.26 -18.68
C MET A 77 -23.91 -7.95 -17.74
N GLU A 78 -24.27 -9.21 -17.97
CA GLU A 78 -25.16 -9.94 -17.06
C GLU A 78 -24.50 -10.18 -15.69
N SER A 79 -23.19 -10.42 -15.63
CA SER A 79 -22.45 -10.50 -14.36
C SER A 79 -22.47 -9.17 -13.59
N TYR A 80 -22.29 -8.03 -14.27
CA TYR A 80 -22.44 -6.71 -13.66
C TYR A 80 -23.87 -6.44 -13.17
N LYS A 81 -24.90 -6.83 -13.93
CA LYS A 81 -26.31 -6.74 -13.50
C LYS A 81 -26.57 -7.57 -12.25
N GLU A 82 -26.08 -8.82 -12.20
CA GLU A 82 -26.27 -9.69 -11.04
C GLU A 82 -25.54 -9.14 -9.81
N ASN A 83 -24.29 -8.69 -9.96
CA ASN A 83 -23.51 -8.04 -8.90
C ASN A 83 -24.23 -6.77 -8.39
N ASN A 84 -24.79 -5.96 -9.27
CA ASN A 84 -25.57 -4.79 -8.91
C ASN A 84 -26.89 -5.16 -8.20
N ALA A 85 -27.58 -6.21 -8.63
CA ALA A 85 -28.79 -6.71 -7.96
C ALA A 85 -28.49 -7.24 -6.55
N ARG A 86 -27.41 -8.03 -6.38
CA ARG A 86 -26.92 -8.50 -5.07
C ARG A 86 -26.56 -7.32 -4.15
N LYS A 87 -25.84 -6.31 -4.66
CA LYS A 87 -25.51 -5.09 -3.92
C LYS A 87 -26.76 -4.28 -3.54
N SER A 88 -27.70 -4.13 -4.45
CA SER A 88 -28.98 -3.43 -4.20
C SER A 88 -29.81 -4.14 -3.13
N SER A 89 -29.92 -5.47 -3.19
CA SER A 89 -30.61 -6.28 -2.17
C SER A 89 -29.96 -6.16 -0.79
N LEU A 90 -28.62 -6.18 -0.72
CA LEU A 90 -27.89 -5.93 0.53
C LEU A 90 -28.13 -4.51 1.05
N LEU A 91 -28.14 -3.51 0.17
CA LEU A 91 -28.37 -2.11 0.53
C LEU A 91 -29.79 -1.89 1.06
N THR A 92 -30.80 -2.52 0.46
CA THR A 92 -32.17 -2.56 1.00
C THR A 92 -32.18 -3.21 2.39
N SER A 93 -31.66 -4.44 2.54
CA SER A 93 -31.63 -5.12 3.86
C SER A 93 -30.87 -4.33 4.95
N LEU A 94 -29.85 -3.55 4.59
CA LEU A 94 -29.16 -2.65 5.51
C LEU A 94 -29.98 -1.39 5.85
N ARG A 95 -30.77 -0.86 4.91
CA ARG A 95 -31.74 0.23 5.19
C ARG A 95 -32.87 -0.25 6.09
N ASP A 96 -33.45 -1.41 5.78
CA ASP A 96 -34.52 -2.02 6.55
C ASP A 96 -34.08 -2.17 8.02
N ARG A 97 -32.88 -2.71 8.26
CA ARG A 97 -32.34 -2.86 9.63
C ARG A 97 -31.92 -1.54 10.29
N VAL A 98 -31.58 -0.49 9.53
CA VAL A 98 -31.39 0.85 10.11
C VAL A 98 -32.74 1.42 10.55
N GLN A 99 -33.80 1.27 9.76
CA GLN A 99 -35.15 1.66 10.14
C GLN A 99 -35.66 0.88 11.36
N GLU A 100 -35.45 -0.44 11.42
CA GLU A 100 -35.77 -1.26 12.61
C GLU A 100 -35.10 -0.70 13.88
N LEU A 101 -33.81 -0.31 13.81
CA LEU A 101 -33.07 0.27 14.94
C LEU A 101 -33.52 1.70 15.29
N GLU A 102 -33.98 2.49 14.32
CA GLU A 102 -34.58 3.81 14.55
C GLU A 102 -35.97 3.69 15.20
N GLU A 103 -36.77 2.70 14.78
CA GLU A 103 -38.05 2.35 15.40
C GLU A 103 -37.87 1.81 16.83
N GLU A 104 -36.90 0.92 17.07
CA GLU A 104 -36.53 0.48 18.43
C GLU A 104 -36.05 1.66 19.30
N SER A 105 -35.22 2.56 18.75
CA SER A 105 -34.71 3.73 19.47
C SER A 105 -35.81 4.73 19.86
N THR A 106 -36.75 5.01 18.95
CA THR A 106 -37.92 5.86 19.24
C THR A 106 -38.90 5.19 20.20
N ALA A 107 -39.10 3.87 20.10
CA ALA A 107 -39.88 3.10 21.07
C ALA A 107 -39.24 3.11 22.47
N LEU A 108 -37.92 2.94 22.56
CA LEU A 108 -37.14 2.99 23.81
C LEU A 108 -37.18 4.38 24.43
N SER A 109 -37.02 5.45 23.65
CA SER A 109 -37.17 6.83 24.09
C SER A 109 -38.58 7.10 24.64
N THR A 110 -39.61 6.64 23.93
CA THR A 110 -41.02 6.76 24.35
C THR A 110 -41.31 5.91 25.60
N ALA A 111 -40.64 4.78 25.78
CA ALA A 111 -40.72 3.97 27.01
C ALA A 111 -40.02 4.66 28.19
N LYS A 112 -38.83 5.23 27.97
CA LYS A 112 -38.08 6.02 28.97
C LYS A 112 -38.89 7.23 29.45
N ILE A 113 -39.48 8.01 28.54
CA ILE A 113 -40.33 9.16 28.92
C ILE A 113 -41.52 8.69 29.77
N ARG A 114 -42.14 7.55 29.43
CA ARG A 114 -43.22 6.96 30.24
C ARG A 114 -42.74 6.56 31.63
N THR A 115 -41.59 5.90 31.78
CA THR A 115 -41.07 5.53 33.11
C THR A 115 -40.61 6.73 33.92
N GLU A 116 -40.05 7.77 33.30
CA GLU A 116 -39.71 9.05 33.95
C GLU A 116 -40.95 9.79 34.46
N ILE A 117 -42.05 9.80 33.70
CA ILE A 117 -43.35 10.35 34.14
C ILE A 117 -43.91 9.53 35.30
N THR A 118 -43.89 8.19 35.23
CA THR A 118 -44.36 7.31 36.33
C THR A 118 -43.52 7.51 37.59
N ALA A 119 -42.20 7.67 37.46
CA ALA A 119 -41.31 7.96 38.59
C ALA A 119 -41.61 9.33 39.21
N HIS A 120 -41.84 10.38 38.41
CA HIS A 120 -42.23 11.70 38.92
C HIS A 120 -43.60 11.67 39.63
N ALA A 121 -44.57 10.93 39.10
CA ALA A 121 -45.87 10.75 39.76
C ALA A 121 -45.71 10.09 41.14
N ALA A 122 -44.96 8.98 41.22
CA ALA A 122 -44.67 8.28 42.47
C ALA A 122 -43.85 9.14 43.46
N ILE A 123 -42.93 9.98 42.97
CA ILE A 123 -42.18 10.93 43.80
C ILE A 123 -43.12 11.99 44.39
N ASN A 124 -44.03 12.55 43.58
CA ASN A 124 -45.01 13.54 44.03
C ASN A 124 -45.99 12.96 45.06
N GLU A 125 -46.50 11.75 44.82
CA GLU A 125 -47.32 11.03 45.80
C GLU A 125 -46.57 10.78 47.11
N ASN A 126 -45.30 10.37 47.05
CA ASN A 126 -44.44 10.24 48.23
C ASN A 126 -44.22 11.58 48.97
N GLN A 127 -44.15 12.71 48.25
CA GLN A 127 -44.08 14.04 48.89
C GLN A 127 -45.40 14.41 49.56
N GLU A 128 -46.55 14.11 48.96
CA GLU A 128 -47.85 14.30 49.60
C GLU A 128 -48.03 13.41 50.84
N LEU A 129 -47.64 12.14 50.77
CA LEU A 129 -47.69 11.23 51.90
C LEU A 129 -46.78 11.72 53.04
N LYS A 130 -45.58 12.24 52.73
CA LYS A 130 -44.71 12.89 53.73
C LYS A 130 -45.37 14.12 54.37
N LYS A 131 -46.03 14.99 53.60
CA LYS A 131 -46.80 16.13 54.15
C LYS A 131 -47.93 15.65 55.06
N LYS A 132 -48.71 14.66 54.63
CA LYS A 132 -49.80 14.04 55.40
C LYS A 132 -49.30 13.40 56.71
N VAL A 133 -48.12 12.77 56.69
CA VAL A 133 -47.47 12.23 57.90
C VAL A 133 -47.06 13.35 58.88
N VAL A 134 -46.46 14.44 58.41
CA VAL A 134 -46.12 15.59 59.27
C VAL A 134 -47.38 16.24 59.85
N GLU A 135 -48.41 16.48 59.05
CA GLU A 135 -49.70 16.97 59.54
C GLU A 135 -50.33 16.06 60.59
N LEU A 136 -50.22 14.73 60.44
CA LEU A 136 -50.75 13.78 61.40
C LEU A 136 -49.94 13.78 62.70
N ASP A 137 -48.61 13.90 62.63
CA ASP A 137 -47.75 14.01 63.81
C ASP A 137 -48.01 15.32 64.58
N GLU A 138 -48.18 16.45 63.88
CA GLU A 138 -48.61 17.72 64.49
C GLU A 138 -49.97 17.60 65.20
N LYS A 139 -50.96 16.96 64.56
CA LYS A 139 -52.29 16.71 65.13
C LYS A 139 -52.21 15.77 66.36
N LEU A 140 -51.36 14.74 66.31
CA LEU A 140 -51.13 13.80 67.41
C LEU A 140 -50.42 14.48 68.58
N GLN A 141 -49.39 15.30 68.30
CA GLN A 141 -48.69 16.10 69.31
C GLN A 141 -49.60 17.16 69.95
N LYS A 142 -50.51 17.77 69.19
CA LYS A 142 -51.55 18.68 69.73
C LYS A 142 -52.52 17.94 70.65
N CYS A 143 -53.06 16.80 70.20
CA CYS A 143 -53.95 15.96 70.99
C CYS A 143 -53.27 15.44 72.29
N SER A 144 -51.98 15.11 72.23
CA SER A 144 -51.17 14.74 73.40
C SER A 144 -51.06 15.88 74.42
N LYS A 145 -50.81 17.12 73.97
CA LYS A 145 -50.78 18.32 74.83
C LYS A 145 -52.14 18.58 75.47
N GLU A 146 -53.22 18.52 74.69
CA GLU A 146 -54.60 18.69 75.16
C GLU A 146 -55.00 17.61 76.18
N ASN A 147 -54.56 16.36 75.99
CA ASN A 147 -54.80 15.27 76.94
C ASN A 147 -54.06 15.49 78.27
N GLU A 148 -52.79 15.91 78.25
CA GLU A 148 -52.05 16.26 79.47
C GLU A 148 -52.61 17.51 80.17
N GLU A 149 -53.17 18.48 79.43
CA GLU A 149 -53.86 19.63 80.02
C GLU A 149 -55.22 19.24 80.62
N ASN A 150 -56.01 18.41 79.95
CA ASN A 150 -57.23 17.83 80.50
C ASN A 150 -56.95 17.02 81.78
N LYS A 151 -55.88 16.24 81.82
CA LYS A 151 -55.42 15.47 83.00
C LYS A 151 -55.03 16.36 84.18
N LYS A 152 -54.41 17.53 83.92
CA LYS A 152 -54.16 18.58 84.93
C LYS A 152 -55.46 19.23 85.42
N GLN A 153 -56.42 19.47 84.52
CA GLN A 153 -57.71 20.05 84.89
C GLN A 153 -58.62 19.07 85.66
N VAL A 154 -58.61 17.78 85.31
CA VAL A 154 -59.31 16.71 86.06
C VAL A 154 -58.75 16.57 87.48
N SER A 155 -57.42 16.53 87.63
CA SER A 155 -56.80 16.47 88.97
C SER A 155 -57.02 17.75 89.79
N LYS A 156 -57.14 18.92 89.15
CA LYS A 156 -57.57 20.18 89.79
C LYS A 156 -59.04 20.16 90.22
N ASN A 157 -59.93 19.55 89.44
CA ASN A 157 -61.34 19.40 89.79
C ASN A 157 -61.57 18.35 90.89
N SER A 158 -60.79 17.26 90.90
CA SER A 158 -60.81 16.24 91.96
C SER A 158 -60.56 16.87 93.34
N ARG A 159 -59.51 17.69 93.48
CA ARG A 159 -59.22 18.43 94.74
C ARG A 159 -60.40 19.29 95.20
N LYS A 160 -61.04 20.03 94.27
CA LYS A 160 -62.22 20.85 94.57
C LYS A 160 -63.44 20.04 95.04
N HIS A 161 -63.65 18.84 94.49
CA HIS A 161 -64.73 17.96 94.97
C HIS A 161 -64.42 17.39 96.36
N GLU A 162 -63.16 17.12 96.67
CA GLU A 162 -62.74 16.68 98.00
C GLU A 162 -62.83 17.82 99.03
N GLU A 163 -62.47 19.06 98.66
CA GLU A 163 -62.73 20.28 99.43
C GLU A 163 -64.24 20.48 99.69
N PHE A 164 -65.09 20.31 98.67
CA PHE A 164 -66.55 20.45 98.79
C PHE A 164 -67.19 19.36 99.67
N LEU A 165 -66.74 18.10 99.57
CA LEU A 165 -67.24 17.01 100.42
C LEU A 165 -66.92 17.22 101.91
N ASN A 166 -65.79 17.86 102.22
CA ASN A 166 -65.49 18.27 103.59
C ASN A 166 -66.43 19.39 104.06
N GLN A 167 -66.65 20.44 103.26
CA GLN A 167 -67.59 21.52 103.61
C GLN A 167 -69.04 21.05 103.80
N LEU A 168 -69.50 20.07 103.00
CA LEU A 168 -70.83 19.48 103.14
C LEU A 168 -70.99 18.70 104.47
N ARG A 169 -69.88 18.17 105.01
CA ARG A 169 -69.84 17.37 106.25
C ARG A 169 -69.96 18.23 107.50
N ASP A 170 -69.52 19.48 107.45
CA ASP A 170 -69.60 20.44 108.56
C ASP A 170 -70.98 21.12 108.68
N CYS A 171 -71.88 20.91 107.69
CA CYS A 171 -73.17 21.61 107.60
C CYS A 171 -74.39 20.80 108.08
N LEU A 172 -74.22 19.61 108.66
CA LEU A 172 -75.33 18.69 108.99
C LEU A 172 -75.16 18.02 110.38
N ASP A 173 -75.61 18.70 111.43
CA ASP A 173 -75.85 18.12 112.77
C ASP A 173 -77.06 18.85 113.45
N PRO A 174 -78.13 18.15 113.91
CA PRO A 174 -79.35 18.80 114.43
C PRO A 174 -79.80 18.38 115.85
N ASP A 175 -80.34 19.31 116.67
CA ASP A 175 -81.10 18.94 117.90
C ASP A 175 -82.20 19.95 118.39
N GLU A 176 -83.28 19.38 118.99
CA GLU A 176 -84.36 19.86 119.91
C GLU A 176 -85.36 21.10 119.73
N LYS A 177 -86.67 20.79 119.51
CA LYS A 177 -87.94 21.12 120.32
C LYS A 177 -88.85 22.44 120.28
N THR A 178 -90.15 22.28 119.87
CA THR A 178 -91.51 22.59 120.53
C THR A 178 -92.44 23.90 120.47
N LYS A 179 -93.72 23.75 119.95
CA LYS A 179 -95.15 24.15 120.42
C LYS A 179 -95.74 25.63 120.43
N LYS A 180 -97.03 25.94 120.85
CA LYS A 180 -98.42 25.88 120.18
C LYS A 180 -99.66 26.56 120.97
N ALA A 181 -100.75 27.08 120.30
CA ALA A 181 -102.22 27.34 120.70
C ALA A 181 -102.70 28.74 121.29
N SER A 182 -103.98 29.24 121.44
CA SER A 182 -105.44 28.96 121.04
C SER A 182 -106.48 30.15 121.37
N ASP A 183 -107.81 30.05 121.07
CA ASP A 183 -108.93 31.09 121.13
C ASP A 183 -109.87 31.19 122.41
N GLU A 184 -110.58 32.34 122.68
CA GLU A 184 -111.87 32.38 123.47
C GLU A 184 -112.84 33.64 123.43
N ASP A 185 -112.41 34.90 123.22
CA ASP A 185 -113.07 36.16 123.71
C ASP A 185 -114.51 36.62 123.25
N LEU A 186 -115.18 36.02 122.25
CA LEU A 186 -116.05 36.79 121.34
C LEU A 186 -117.51 37.18 121.77
N ILE A 187 -118.05 36.74 122.91
CA ILE A 187 -119.53 36.64 123.08
C ILE A 187 -120.23 37.73 123.93
N LEU A 188 -119.53 38.48 124.79
CA LEU A 188 -120.19 39.28 125.85
C LEU A 188 -120.94 40.56 125.42
N LYS A 189 -120.72 41.10 124.22
CA LYS A 189 -121.04 42.51 123.90
C LYS A 189 -122.53 42.84 123.66
N LEU A 190 -123.40 41.86 123.46
CA LEU A 190 -124.70 42.07 122.78
C LEU A 190 -125.87 42.59 123.65
N ARG A 191 -125.73 42.74 124.97
CA ARG A 191 -126.90 42.75 125.90
C ARG A 191 -127.40 44.12 126.39
N GLU A 192 -126.68 45.22 126.21
CA GLU A 192 -126.99 46.49 126.91
C GLU A 192 -128.03 47.40 126.21
N LEU A 193 -128.05 47.43 124.87
CA LEU A 193 -128.68 48.52 124.08
C LEU A 193 -130.21 48.66 124.18
N CYS A 194 -130.93 47.70 124.75
CA CYS A 194 -132.40 47.65 124.66
C CYS A 194 -133.18 48.56 125.64
N LYS A 195 -132.52 49.38 126.47
CA LYS A 195 -133.20 50.11 127.57
C LYS A 195 -133.53 51.59 127.33
N GLU A 196 -132.89 52.28 126.39
CA GLU A 196 -133.00 53.75 126.27
C GLU A 196 -134.28 54.23 125.53
N ASN A 197 -134.92 53.35 124.75
CA ASN A 197 -135.90 53.73 123.73
C ASN A 197 -137.17 54.41 124.29
N THR A 198 -137.56 54.13 125.53
CA THR A 198 -138.85 54.59 126.12
C THR A 198 -138.84 56.05 126.58
N PHE A 199 -137.68 56.66 126.83
CA PHE A 199 -137.59 58.03 127.37
C PHE A 199 -137.86 59.12 126.32
N VAL A 200 -137.39 58.92 125.08
CA VAL A 200 -137.31 59.98 124.05
C VAL A 200 -138.68 60.48 123.58
N LYS A 201 -139.72 59.64 123.61
CA LYS A 201 -141.06 59.98 123.07
C LYS A 201 -141.79 61.12 123.79
N GLY A 202 -141.32 61.54 124.99
CA GLY A 202 -141.98 62.58 125.76
C GLY A 202 -141.67 64.03 125.34
N GLN A 203 -140.52 64.30 124.69
CA GLN A 203 -140.04 65.68 124.49
C GLN A 203 -140.47 66.33 123.16
N ILE A 204 -140.85 65.55 122.15
CA ILE A 204 -141.02 66.02 120.76
C ILE A 204 -142.19 67.00 120.63
N ALA A 205 -143.32 66.75 121.30
CA ALA A 205 -144.58 67.46 121.10
C ALA A 205 -144.59 68.94 121.55
N ALA A 206 -143.53 69.44 122.18
CA ALA A 206 -143.45 70.81 122.70
C ALA A 206 -142.63 71.78 121.82
N LEU A 207 -141.97 71.29 120.77
CA LEU A 207 -141.05 72.10 119.94
C LEU A 207 -141.59 72.50 118.57
N GLU A 208 -142.64 71.84 118.07
CA GLU A 208 -143.15 72.08 116.71
C GLU A 208 -143.88 73.43 116.56
N GLU A 209 -144.49 73.95 117.62
CA GLU A 209 -145.35 75.14 117.57
C GLU A 209 -144.57 76.46 117.41
N THR A 210 -143.32 76.54 117.89
CA THR A 210 -142.52 77.78 117.86
C THR A 210 -141.80 78.03 116.53
N VAL A 211 -141.62 77.02 115.68
CA VAL A 211 -140.84 77.13 114.43
C VAL A 211 -141.58 77.96 113.36
N ASN A 212 -142.90 77.80 113.25
CA ASN A 212 -143.72 78.38 112.17
C ASN A 212 -143.67 79.92 112.08
N VAL A 213 -143.38 80.63 113.17
CA VAL A 213 -143.40 82.10 113.18
C VAL A 213 -142.19 82.70 112.44
N HIS A 214 -141.01 82.09 112.55
CA HIS A 214 -139.77 82.65 111.99
C HIS A 214 -139.60 82.45 110.47
N GLU A 215 -140.30 81.49 109.85
CA GLU A 215 -140.13 81.24 108.41
C GLU A 215 -140.68 82.39 107.53
N MET A 216 -141.73 83.08 108.00
CA MET A 216 -142.36 84.19 107.29
C MET A 216 -141.40 85.37 107.04
N GLU A 217 -140.67 85.80 108.07
CA GLU A 217 -139.78 86.96 108.01
C GLU A 217 -138.58 86.72 107.07
N ALA A 218 -138.07 85.48 107.05
CA ALA A 218 -136.92 85.09 106.24
C ALA A 218 -137.16 85.11 104.71
N LYS A 219 -138.39 85.39 104.24
CA LYS A 219 -138.75 85.42 102.82
C LYS A 219 -138.53 86.80 102.19
N ALA A 220 -138.93 87.88 102.86
CA ALA A 220 -138.88 89.24 102.31
C ALA A 220 -137.43 89.72 102.03
N SER A 221 -136.48 89.36 102.89
CA SER A 221 -135.09 89.83 102.80
C SER A 221 -134.31 89.32 101.56
N ARG A 222 -134.83 88.32 100.84
CA ARG A 222 -134.11 87.69 99.71
C ARG A 222 -134.25 88.43 98.39
N GLU A 223 -135.36 89.12 98.13
CA GLU A 223 -135.62 89.77 96.83
C GLU A 223 -134.77 91.03 96.58
N THR A 224 -134.38 91.74 97.64
CA THR A 224 -133.57 92.97 97.52
C THR A 224 -132.13 92.68 97.07
N ILE A 225 -131.55 91.56 97.50
CA ILE A 225 -130.16 91.19 97.19
C ILE A 225 -130.01 90.84 95.69
N MET A 226 -130.98 90.13 95.12
CA MET A 226 -130.92 89.66 93.73
C MET A 226 -130.80 90.80 92.71
N ARG A 227 -131.41 91.96 92.99
CA ARG A 227 -131.42 93.12 92.09
C ARG A 227 -130.03 93.77 91.95
N LEU A 228 -129.32 93.94 93.06
CA LEU A 228 -127.97 94.56 93.07
C LEU A 228 -126.91 93.67 92.42
N ALA A 229 -127.09 92.35 92.41
CA ALA A 229 -126.17 91.41 91.76
C ALA A 229 -126.22 91.48 90.22
N SER A 230 -127.27 92.05 89.63
CA SER A 230 -127.48 92.08 88.17
C SER A 230 -126.96 93.35 87.47
N GLU A 231 -126.61 94.40 88.22
CA GLU A 231 -126.36 95.74 87.67
C GLU A 231 -124.93 96.26 87.96
N SER A 232 -123.97 95.37 88.27
CA SER A 232 -122.60 95.75 88.70
C SER A 232 -121.48 94.95 88.00
N GLU A 233 -120.24 95.39 88.21
CA GLU A 233 -119.06 95.20 87.34
C GLU A 233 -118.62 93.75 87.09
N VAL A 234 -119.04 92.80 87.93
CA VAL A 234 -118.66 91.37 87.90
C VAL A 234 -118.80 90.76 86.50
N ASP A 235 -119.91 91.01 85.82
CA ASP A 235 -120.21 90.42 84.51
C ASP A 235 -119.32 90.99 83.37
N ARG A 236 -118.77 92.20 83.58
CA ARG A 236 -117.78 92.84 82.68
C ARG A 236 -116.36 92.37 82.98
N GLU A 237 -116.03 92.08 84.23
CA GLU A 237 -114.74 91.53 84.62
C GLU A 237 -114.60 90.05 84.28
N GLN A 238 -115.66 89.26 84.43
CA GLN A 238 -115.68 87.85 84.04
C GLN A 238 -115.43 87.65 82.54
N LYS A 239 -115.95 88.56 81.69
CA LYS A 239 -115.67 88.58 80.24
C LYS A 239 -114.22 88.98 79.92
N ARG A 240 -113.60 89.89 80.69
CA ARG A 240 -112.17 90.21 80.58
C ARG A 240 -111.29 89.04 81.01
N ALA A 241 -111.66 88.35 82.10
CA ALA A 241 -110.94 87.19 82.60
C ALA A 241 -110.95 86.03 81.59
N ALA A 242 -112.10 85.77 80.95
CA ALA A 242 -112.20 84.80 79.86
C ALA A 242 -111.24 85.14 78.70
N SER A 243 -111.27 86.38 78.21
CA SER A 243 -110.36 86.85 77.14
C SER A 243 -108.88 86.71 77.52
N CYS A 244 -108.52 86.97 78.79
CA CYS A 244 -107.15 86.80 79.28
C CYS A 244 -106.72 85.33 79.36
N VAL A 245 -107.65 84.40 79.65
CA VAL A 245 -107.39 82.96 79.61
C VAL A 245 -107.24 82.47 78.17
N GLU A 246 -108.06 82.96 77.23
CA GLU A 246 -107.94 82.65 75.80
C GLU A 246 -106.59 83.12 75.22
N GLU A 247 -106.13 84.33 75.56
CA GLU A 247 -104.79 84.83 75.16
C GLU A 247 -103.65 84.03 75.81
N ARG A 248 -103.79 83.65 77.09
CA ARG A 248 -102.83 82.77 77.79
C ARG A 248 -102.74 81.39 77.13
N ASP A 249 -103.88 80.80 76.77
CA ASP A 249 -103.92 79.44 76.23
C ASP A 249 -103.47 79.39 74.77
N LYS A 250 -103.73 80.47 74.01
CA LYS A 250 -103.10 80.69 72.71
C LYS A 250 -101.58 80.84 72.81
N THR A 251 -101.07 81.67 73.72
CA THR A 251 -99.61 81.84 73.89
C THR A 251 -98.92 80.59 74.45
N ASN A 252 -99.60 79.78 75.26
CA ASN A 252 -99.14 78.43 75.63
C ASN A 252 -99.07 77.50 74.41
N GLN A 253 -100.06 77.53 73.52
CA GLN A 253 -100.06 76.74 72.28
C GLN A 253 -98.95 77.18 71.31
N ASP A 254 -98.72 78.49 71.18
CA ASP A 254 -97.61 79.05 70.40
C ASP A 254 -96.25 78.64 71.00
N LEU A 255 -96.11 78.64 72.33
CA LEU A 255 -94.91 78.18 73.04
C LEU A 255 -94.66 76.67 72.85
N LEU A 256 -95.68 75.83 72.93
CA LEU A 256 -95.56 74.40 72.64
C LEU A 256 -95.10 74.17 71.20
N SER A 257 -95.72 74.86 70.24
CA SER A 257 -95.35 74.80 68.82
C SER A 257 -93.90 75.25 68.59
N ALA A 258 -93.43 76.28 69.30
CA ALA A 258 -92.05 76.75 69.27
C ALA A 258 -91.05 75.75 69.91
N LEU A 259 -91.46 75.04 70.97
CA LEU A 259 -90.65 73.97 71.58
C LEU A 259 -90.55 72.73 70.67
N GLU A 260 -91.63 72.36 69.98
CA GLU A 260 -91.63 71.30 68.97
C GLU A 260 -90.72 71.65 67.78
N ALA A 261 -90.79 72.90 67.29
CA ALA A 261 -89.90 73.42 66.25
C ALA A 261 -88.42 73.44 66.71
N LYS A 262 -88.14 73.87 67.94
CA LYS A 262 -86.80 73.80 68.54
C LYS A 262 -86.29 72.35 68.61
N ALA A 263 -87.12 71.42 69.05
CA ALA A 263 -86.77 70.00 69.12
C ALA A 263 -86.59 69.37 67.72
N ALA A 264 -87.22 69.90 66.68
CA ALA A 264 -86.97 69.53 65.28
C ALA A 264 -85.60 70.03 64.81
N LEU A 265 -85.30 71.31 65.02
CA LEU A 265 -83.99 71.90 64.69
C LEU A 265 -82.84 71.22 65.44
N GLU A 266 -83.02 70.82 66.72
CA GLU A 266 -82.01 70.06 67.47
C GLU A 266 -81.76 68.66 66.88
N ARG A 267 -82.81 68.00 66.37
CA ARG A 267 -82.68 66.74 65.62
C ARG A 267 -81.96 66.95 64.29
N GLU A 268 -82.27 68.01 63.56
CA GLU A 268 -81.58 68.37 62.31
C GLU A 268 -80.10 68.69 62.54
N VAL A 269 -79.76 69.51 63.55
CA VAL A 269 -78.38 69.82 63.93
C VAL A 269 -77.59 68.55 64.29
N LYS A 270 -78.22 67.59 64.98
CA LYS A 270 -77.61 66.28 65.25
C LYS A 270 -77.33 65.52 63.95
N VAL A 271 -78.30 65.42 63.03
CA VAL A 271 -78.15 64.75 61.73
C VAL A 271 -77.08 65.44 60.87
N PHE A 272 -77.02 66.77 60.84
CA PHE A 272 -75.96 67.52 60.14
C PHE A 272 -74.58 67.24 60.74
N ARG A 273 -74.46 67.13 62.07
CA ARG A 273 -73.19 66.80 62.75
C ARG A 273 -72.74 65.36 62.48
N GLU A 274 -73.67 64.41 62.46
CA GLU A 274 -73.41 63.02 62.08
C GLU A 274 -73.00 62.90 60.60
N ARG A 275 -73.67 63.65 59.71
CA ARG A 275 -73.32 63.75 58.27
C ARG A 275 -71.95 64.39 58.06
N LEU A 276 -71.58 65.41 58.85
CA LEU A 276 -70.24 66.02 58.82
C LEU A 276 -69.16 65.02 59.25
N LEU A 277 -69.39 64.28 60.35
CA LEU A 277 -68.47 63.23 60.82
C LEU A 277 -68.40 62.01 59.89
N ALA A 278 -69.45 61.73 59.12
CA ALA A 278 -69.39 60.76 58.02
C ALA A 278 -68.54 61.30 56.86
N GLY A 279 -68.80 62.54 56.42
CA GLY A 279 -68.02 63.20 55.36
C GLY A 279 -66.53 63.32 55.68
N GLN A 280 -66.17 63.66 56.93
CA GLN A 280 -64.78 63.73 57.37
C GLN A 280 -64.08 62.36 57.35
N ARG A 281 -64.78 61.27 57.72
CA ARG A 281 -64.23 59.91 57.61
C ARG A 281 -64.03 59.48 56.16
N VAL A 282 -64.96 59.81 55.27
CA VAL A 282 -64.81 59.57 53.82
C VAL A 282 -63.67 60.39 53.23
N TRP A 283 -63.47 61.64 53.68
CA TRP A 283 -62.35 62.48 53.24
C TRP A 283 -60.99 61.94 53.70
N GLU A 284 -60.85 61.52 54.96
CA GLU A 284 -59.61 60.89 55.44
C GLU A 284 -59.33 59.54 54.74
N ALA A 285 -60.36 58.74 54.46
CA ALA A 285 -60.21 57.52 53.66
C ALA A 285 -59.73 57.83 52.23
N SER A 286 -60.37 58.77 51.53
CA SER A 286 -59.97 59.18 50.17
C SER A 286 -58.58 59.81 50.13
N LYS A 287 -58.17 60.50 51.20
CA LYS A 287 -56.80 61.04 51.39
C LYS A 287 -55.77 59.93 51.61
N GLN A 288 -56.12 58.85 52.31
CA GLN A 288 -55.29 57.64 52.42
C GLN A 288 -55.19 56.90 51.09
N GLU A 289 -56.31 56.67 50.40
CA GLU A 289 -56.35 56.11 49.03
C GLU A 289 -55.46 56.91 48.07
N LEU A 290 -55.55 58.24 48.07
CA LEU A 290 -54.69 59.11 47.26
C LEU A 290 -53.21 59.00 47.63
N SER A 291 -52.87 58.73 48.90
CA SER A 291 -51.48 58.50 49.31
C SER A 291 -50.94 57.16 48.81
N LEU A 292 -51.76 56.10 48.86
CA LEU A 292 -51.43 54.78 48.31
C LEU A 292 -51.32 54.83 46.77
N LEU A 293 -52.21 55.57 46.10
CA LEU A 293 -52.17 55.76 44.64
C LEU A 293 -50.92 56.54 44.20
N LYS A 294 -50.46 57.51 45.00
CA LYS A 294 -49.18 58.21 44.75
C LYS A 294 -47.99 57.28 44.96
N GLN A 295 -48.01 56.44 45.98
CA GLN A 295 -46.95 55.45 46.20
C GLN A 295 -46.89 54.45 45.01
N SER A 296 -48.02 53.89 44.59
CA SER A 296 -48.06 52.95 43.47
C SER A 296 -47.70 53.61 42.13
N SER A 297 -48.04 54.90 41.91
CA SER A 297 -47.51 55.68 40.77
C SER A 297 -45.98 55.76 40.81
N CYS A 298 -45.40 56.14 41.97
CA CYS A 298 -43.94 56.23 42.12
C CYS A 298 -43.23 54.87 41.97
N GLU A 299 -43.89 53.76 42.33
CA GLU A 299 -43.37 52.40 42.13
C GLU A 299 -43.48 51.95 40.67
N LEU A 300 -44.59 52.29 40.00
CA LEU A 300 -44.78 52.06 38.57
C LEU A 300 -43.82 52.88 37.70
N GLU A 301 -43.56 54.14 38.06
CA GLU A 301 -42.56 55.00 37.42
C GLU A 301 -41.14 54.44 37.54
N LYS A 302 -40.77 53.93 38.73
CA LYS A 302 -39.48 53.23 38.93
C LYS A 302 -39.40 51.96 38.09
N SER A 303 -40.48 51.17 38.03
CA SER A 303 -40.56 49.94 37.23
C SER A 303 -40.46 50.24 35.73
N LEU A 304 -41.17 51.25 35.25
CA LEU A 304 -41.12 51.74 33.87
C LEU A 304 -39.72 52.26 33.51
N LYS A 305 -39.08 53.03 34.40
CA LYS A 305 -37.72 53.51 34.21
C LYS A 305 -36.70 52.36 34.16
N ALA A 306 -36.77 51.40 35.08
CA ALA A 306 -35.93 50.21 35.06
C ALA A 306 -36.12 49.39 33.78
N SER A 307 -37.38 49.20 33.34
CA SER A 307 -37.71 48.54 32.07
C SER A 307 -37.07 49.27 30.86
N LEU A 308 -37.21 50.59 30.79
CA LEU A 308 -36.63 51.41 29.73
C LEU A 308 -35.09 51.40 29.76
N ASP A 309 -34.48 51.33 30.95
CA ASP A 309 -33.03 51.18 31.10
C ASP A 309 -32.55 49.77 30.69
N THR A 310 -33.33 48.71 30.94
CA THR A 310 -33.03 47.38 30.38
C THR A 310 -33.23 47.30 28.87
N ALA A 311 -34.22 48.01 28.31
CA ALA A 311 -34.47 48.06 26.88
C ALA A 311 -33.41 48.88 26.11
N THR A 312 -32.90 49.97 26.70
CA THR A 312 -31.76 50.70 26.12
C THR A 312 -30.46 49.91 26.26
N ALA A 313 -30.27 49.16 27.35
CA ALA A 313 -29.16 48.22 27.50
C ALA A 313 -29.19 47.13 26.41
N SER A 314 -30.31 46.44 26.20
CA SER A 314 -30.41 45.42 25.13
C SER A 314 -30.25 46.04 23.74
N GLN A 315 -30.83 47.22 23.47
CA GLN A 315 -30.64 47.95 22.21
C GLN A 315 -29.14 48.22 21.93
N SER A 316 -28.36 48.60 22.95
CA SER A 316 -26.90 48.81 22.82
C SER A 316 -26.10 47.52 22.61
N GLN A 317 -26.58 46.39 23.17
CA GLN A 317 -25.99 45.08 22.90
C GLN A 317 -26.28 44.63 21.46
N HIS A 318 -27.51 44.86 20.95
CA HIS A 318 -27.88 44.57 19.57
C HIS A 318 -27.11 45.45 18.56
N SER A 319 -26.89 46.74 18.83
CA SER A 319 -26.05 47.57 17.96
C SER A 319 -24.59 47.11 17.97
N SER A 320 -24.00 46.84 19.14
CA SER A 320 -22.63 46.31 19.23
C SER A 320 -22.47 44.93 18.56
N PHE A 321 -23.53 44.11 18.55
CA PHE A 321 -23.55 42.84 17.83
C PHE A 321 -23.57 43.04 16.30
N ARG A 322 -24.41 43.95 15.79
CA ARG A 322 -24.41 44.29 14.34
C ARG A 322 -23.09 44.94 13.89
N GLU A 323 -22.48 45.79 14.71
CA GLU A 323 -21.14 46.33 14.45
C GLU A 323 -20.08 45.23 14.33
N LYS A 324 -20.11 44.21 15.18
CA LYS A 324 -19.20 43.05 15.08
C LYS A 324 -19.43 42.23 13.81
N ILE A 325 -20.69 42.02 13.41
CA ILE A 325 -21.01 41.34 12.15
C ILE A 325 -20.51 42.16 10.95
N ALA A 326 -20.80 43.46 10.90
CA ALA A 326 -20.35 44.35 9.84
C ALA A 326 -18.81 44.41 9.75
N ALA A 327 -18.10 44.41 10.90
CA ALA A 327 -16.65 44.34 10.95
C ALA A 327 -16.09 43.00 10.39
N LEU A 328 -16.72 41.86 10.69
CA LEU A 328 -16.33 40.56 10.15
C LEU A 328 -16.57 40.46 8.63
N LEU A 329 -17.72 40.98 8.15
CA LEU A 329 -18.06 41.03 6.72
C LEU A 329 -17.21 42.06 5.94
N SER A 330 -16.63 43.05 6.62
CA SER A 330 -15.69 44.03 6.04
C SER A 330 -14.29 43.46 5.83
N SER A 331 -14.19 42.24 5.28
CA SER A 331 -12.95 41.56 4.94
C SER A 331 -12.51 41.88 3.51
N GLY A 332 -12.20 43.14 3.23
CA GLY A 332 -11.78 43.61 1.90
C GLY A 332 -11.82 45.13 1.75
N SER A 333 -11.82 45.64 0.52
CA SER A 333 -11.90 47.08 0.22
C SER A 333 -13.29 47.69 0.40
N SER A 334 -14.33 46.89 0.64
CA SER A 334 -15.69 47.35 0.94
C SER A 334 -15.95 47.39 2.44
N LEU A 335 -16.12 48.60 2.99
CA LEU A 335 -16.67 48.80 4.33
C LEU A 335 -18.16 48.46 4.32
N THR A 336 -18.59 47.61 5.25
CA THR A 336 -20.01 47.27 5.45
C THR A 336 -20.57 48.12 6.59
N GLU A 337 -21.73 48.74 6.39
CA GLU A 337 -22.41 49.48 7.47
C GLU A 337 -22.99 48.52 8.53
N SER A 338 -23.14 48.99 9.78
CA SER A 338 -23.75 48.22 10.87
C SER A 338 -25.29 48.20 10.86
N THR A 339 -25.89 48.58 9.73
CA THR A 339 -27.32 48.47 9.44
C THR A 339 -27.66 47.04 9.01
N GLU A 340 -28.85 46.58 9.38
CA GLU A 340 -29.27 45.18 9.17
C GLU A 340 -29.43 44.86 7.68
N ASP A 341 -29.99 45.80 6.92
CA ASP A 341 -30.15 45.68 5.47
C ASP A 341 -28.79 45.62 4.74
N ALA A 342 -27.80 46.44 5.13
CA ALA A 342 -26.47 46.41 4.52
C ALA A 342 -25.69 45.12 4.82
N ILE A 343 -25.84 44.57 6.03
CA ILE A 343 -25.32 43.25 6.41
C ILE A 343 -25.94 42.16 5.52
N LEU A 344 -27.26 42.17 5.34
CA LEU A 344 -27.97 41.21 4.49
C LEU A 344 -27.63 41.37 3.00
N GLU A 345 -27.46 42.61 2.54
CA GLU A 345 -27.05 42.91 1.15
C GLU A 345 -25.62 42.44 0.88
N LYS A 346 -24.68 42.63 1.82
CA LYS A 346 -23.30 42.14 1.69
C LYS A 346 -23.24 40.61 1.67
N ILE A 347 -24.06 39.93 2.46
CA ILE A 347 -24.18 38.45 2.43
C ILE A 347 -24.73 37.97 1.08
N ARG A 348 -25.74 38.66 0.51
CA ARG A 348 -26.23 38.37 -0.86
C ARG A 348 -25.15 38.59 -1.92
N GLU A 349 -24.41 39.70 -1.85
CA GLU A 349 -23.31 40.00 -2.77
C GLU A 349 -22.22 38.91 -2.71
N MET A 350 -21.84 38.47 -1.50
CA MET A 350 -20.88 37.38 -1.31
C MET A 350 -21.37 36.05 -1.91
N GLY A 351 -22.64 35.68 -1.67
CA GLY A 351 -23.24 34.48 -2.25
C GLY A 351 -23.25 34.50 -3.79
N ASN A 352 -23.69 35.60 -4.39
CA ASN A 352 -23.65 35.78 -5.86
C ASN A 352 -22.21 35.73 -6.40
N GLN A 353 -21.23 36.23 -5.64
CA GLN A 353 -19.82 36.16 -6.00
C GLN A 353 -19.24 34.75 -5.84
N GLU A 354 -19.77 33.93 -4.94
CA GLU A 354 -19.43 32.52 -4.78
C GLU A 354 -20.04 31.67 -5.91
N GLU A 355 -21.32 31.87 -6.24
CA GLU A 355 -21.97 31.22 -7.38
C GLU A 355 -21.26 31.53 -8.71
N SER A 356 -20.86 32.78 -8.95
CA SER A 356 -20.10 33.13 -10.16
C SER A 356 -18.70 32.52 -10.19
N ARG A 357 -18.03 32.33 -9.04
CA ARG A 357 -16.78 31.55 -8.95
C ARG A 357 -17.02 30.07 -9.24
N ASN A 358 -18.08 29.47 -8.69
CA ASN A 358 -18.43 28.08 -8.94
C ASN A 358 -18.76 27.84 -10.43
N GLY A 359 -19.47 28.76 -11.08
CA GLY A 359 -19.69 28.72 -12.53
C GLY A 359 -18.39 28.79 -13.34
N MET A 360 -17.42 29.61 -12.92
CA MET A 360 -16.09 29.66 -13.54
C MET A 360 -15.28 28.38 -13.29
N VAL A 361 -15.37 27.78 -12.09
CA VAL A 361 -14.75 26.49 -11.78
C VAL A 361 -15.32 25.39 -12.68
N SER A 362 -16.65 25.26 -12.78
CA SER A 362 -17.26 24.24 -13.66
C SER A 362 -17.00 24.49 -15.15
N GLN A 363 -16.78 25.74 -15.57
CA GLN A 363 -16.29 26.04 -16.93
C GLN A 363 -14.85 25.53 -17.14
N LEU A 364 -13.96 25.71 -16.15
CA LEU A 364 -12.59 25.19 -16.20
C LEU A 364 -12.55 23.65 -16.11
N GLU A 365 -13.39 23.03 -15.28
CA GLU A 365 -13.55 21.57 -15.20
C GLU A 365 -14.01 20.96 -16.53
N ALA A 366 -14.95 21.63 -17.22
CA ALA A 366 -15.38 21.24 -18.56
C ALA A 366 -14.23 21.36 -19.59
N GLN A 367 -13.46 22.46 -19.57
CA GLN A 367 -12.30 22.64 -20.44
C GLN A 367 -11.19 21.61 -20.16
N ILE A 368 -10.92 21.29 -18.91
CA ILE A 368 -9.98 20.22 -18.51
C ILE A 368 -10.48 18.88 -19.03
N SER A 369 -11.78 18.59 -18.90
CA SER A 369 -12.38 17.34 -19.39
C SER A 369 -12.26 17.21 -20.92
N GLU A 370 -12.50 18.29 -21.67
CA GLU A 370 -12.34 18.30 -23.12
C GLU A 370 -10.87 18.10 -23.52
N LEU A 371 -9.92 18.79 -22.87
CA LEU A 371 -8.49 18.65 -23.12
C LEU A 371 -7.96 17.24 -22.78
N VAL A 372 -8.50 16.60 -21.74
CA VAL A 372 -8.21 15.19 -21.41
C VAL A 372 -8.74 14.26 -22.50
N GLU A 373 -9.97 14.44 -22.97
CA GLU A 373 -10.53 13.60 -24.04
C GLU A 373 -9.77 13.79 -25.38
N GLN A 374 -9.31 15.01 -25.67
CA GLN A 374 -8.42 15.31 -26.81
C GLN A 374 -7.05 14.63 -26.65
N LEU A 375 -6.44 14.68 -25.46
CA LEU A 375 -5.16 14.02 -25.16
C LEU A 375 -5.27 12.49 -25.24
N GLU A 376 -6.37 11.90 -24.77
CA GLU A 376 -6.65 10.47 -24.92
C GLU A 376 -6.75 10.07 -26.40
N LYS A 377 -7.50 10.84 -27.21
CA LYS A 377 -7.60 10.63 -28.67
C LYS A 377 -6.22 10.66 -29.35
N GLU A 378 -5.41 11.68 -29.06
CA GLU A 378 -4.04 11.80 -29.60
C GLU A 378 -3.11 10.68 -29.12
N SER A 379 -3.14 10.31 -27.83
CA SER A 379 -2.37 9.16 -27.33
C SER A 379 -2.79 7.86 -28.03
N GLY A 380 -4.09 7.71 -28.30
CA GLY A 380 -4.66 6.60 -29.07
C GLY A 380 -4.28 6.61 -30.55
N PHE A 381 -4.03 7.77 -31.16
CA PHE A 381 -3.45 7.88 -32.50
C PHE A 381 -1.95 7.58 -32.49
N HIS A 382 -1.19 8.11 -31.53
CA HIS A 382 0.23 7.84 -31.35
C HIS A 382 0.51 6.35 -31.15
N GLN A 383 -0.25 5.68 -30.28
CA GLN A 383 -0.15 4.22 -30.06
C GLN A 383 -0.43 3.43 -31.35
N LYS A 384 -1.41 3.86 -32.16
CA LYS A 384 -1.72 3.26 -33.48
C LYS A 384 -0.65 3.59 -34.53
N ALA A 385 0.09 4.69 -34.40
CA ALA A 385 1.21 5.02 -35.27
C ALA A 385 2.44 4.17 -34.92
N LEU A 386 2.79 4.08 -33.63
CA LEU A 386 3.87 3.23 -33.11
C LEU A 386 3.67 1.76 -33.48
N GLN A 387 2.46 1.22 -33.31
CA GLN A 387 2.14 -0.15 -33.76
C GLN A 387 2.24 -0.36 -35.28
N ARG A 388 2.11 0.69 -36.10
CA ARG A 388 2.36 0.61 -37.55
C ARG A 388 3.86 0.67 -37.87
N ALA A 389 4.62 1.51 -37.16
CA ALA A 389 6.07 1.58 -37.27
C ALA A 389 6.72 0.22 -36.94
N GLN A 390 6.40 -0.36 -35.78
CA GLN A 390 6.86 -1.70 -35.37
C GLN A 390 6.48 -2.79 -36.40
N LYS A 391 5.28 -2.72 -36.99
CA LYS A 391 4.86 -3.66 -38.05
C LYS A 391 5.54 -3.41 -39.40
N ALA A 392 6.16 -2.25 -39.61
CA ALA A 392 7.01 -1.96 -40.76
C ALA A 392 8.48 -2.36 -40.48
N GLU A 393 8.98 -2.11 -39.28
CA GLU A 393 10.31 -2.52 -38.79
C GLU A 393 10.47 -4.04 -38.85
N ASN A 394 9.56 -4.82 -38.24
CA ASN A 394 9.61 -6.29 -38.29
C ASN A 394 9.54 -6.85 -39.73
N LYS A 395 8.85 -6.14 -40.65
CA LYS A 395 8.81 -6.50 -42.08
C LYS A 395 10.12 -6.17 -42.78
N LEU A 396 10.72 -5.02 -42.47
CA LEU A 396 12.01 -4.61 -43.01
C LEU A 396 13.13 -5.54 -42.54
N GLU A 397 13.13 -5.94 -41.26
CA GLU A 397 14.03 -6.97 -40.71
C GLU A 397 13.83 -8.32 -41.44
N THR A 398 12.59 -8.75 -41.64
CA THR A 398 12.29 -9.99 -42.40
C THR A 398 12.81 -9.91 -43.84
N LEU A 399 12.58 -8.79 -44.53
CA LEU A 399 13.03 -8.56 -45.90
C LEU A 399 14.56 -8.43 -45.99
N GLN A 400 15.21 -7.87 -44.97
CA GLN A 400 16.67 -7.76 -44.89
C GLN A 400 17.33 -9.13 -44.61
N GLY A 401 16.68 -9.98 -43.81
CA GLY A 401 17.06 -11.39 -43.65
C GLY A 401 16.91 -12.20 -44.94
N GLN A 402 15.86 -11.94 -45.73
CA GLN A 402 15.69 -12.53 -47.06
C GLN A 402 16.71 -12.01 -48.07
N LEU A 403 17.00 -10.70 -48.06
CA LEU A 403 18.00 -10.08 -48.94
C LEU A 403 19.40 -10.65 -48.66
N THR A 404 19.84 -10.66 -47.40
CA THR A 404 21.16 -11.18 -47.03
C THR A 404 21.31 -12.69 -47.30
N TYR A 405 20.22 -13.46 -47.23
CA TYR A 405 20.19 -14.85 -47.68
C TYR A 405 20.40 -14.96 -49.21
N LEU A 406 19.66 -14.19 -50.01
CA LEU A 406 19.77 -14.17 -51.47
C LEU A 406 21.12 -13.62 -51.96
N GLU A 407 21.70 -12.64 -51.27
CA GLU A 407 23.07 -12.16 -51.49
C GLU A 407 24.09 -13.28 -51.22
N GLY A 408 23.88 -14.06 -50.16
CA GLY A 408 24.68 -15.26 -49.87
C GLY A 408 24.55 -16.36 -50.93
N GLU A 409 23.34 -16.64 -51.40
CA GLU A 409 23.12 -17.57 -52.51
C GLU A 409 23.79 -17.08 -53.81
N LEU A 410 23.64 -15.80 -54.15
CA LEU A 410 24.28 -15.19 -55.33
C LEU A 410 25.81 -15.30 -55.29
N VAL A 411 26.44 -14.91 -54.16
CA VAL A 411 27.89 -15.05 -53.97
C VAL A 411 28.33 -16.51 -54.04
N SER A 412 27.53 -17.45 -53.53
CA SER A 412 27.82 -18.89 -53.68
C SER A 412 27.74 -19.35 -55.15
N GLY A 413 26.80 -18.79 -55.91
CA GLY A 413 26.63 -19.03 -57.35
C GLY A 413 27.81 -18.49 -58.16
N ASP A 414 28.26 -17.27 -57.89
CA ASP A 414 29.44 -16.66 -58.52
C ASP A 414 30.70 -17.49 -58.25
N VAL A 415 30.92 -17.93 -56.99
CA VAL A 415 32.02 -18.83 -56.64
C VAL A 415 31.93 -20.18 -57.37
N LEU A 416 30.74 -20.73 -57.57
CA LEU A 416 30.55 -21.96 -58.36
C LEU A 416 30.82 -21.73 -59.87
N LEU A 417 30.43 -20.58 -60.42
CA LEU A 417 30.71 -20.19 -61.80
C LEU A 417 32.21 -19.98 -62.04
N ASP A 418 32.93 -19.33 -61.11
CA ASP A 418 34.38 -19.16 -61.19
C ASP A 418 35.13 -20.51 -61.11
N ASN A 419 34.69 -21.42 -60.24
CA ASN A 419 35.24 -22.78 -60.20
C ASN A 419 35.00 -23.55 -61.51
N LEU A 420 33.80 -23.44 -62.10
CA LEU A 420 33.47 -24.05 -63.39
C LEU A 420 34.28 -23.43 -64.55
N ASN A 421 34.47 -22.11 -64.54
CA ASN A 421 35.31 -21.40 -65.51
C ASN A 421 36.79 -21.80 -65.39
N LEU A 422 37.30 -21.95 -64.17
CA LEU A 422 38.66 -22.44 -63.91
C LEU A 422 38.85 -23.87 -64.43
N GLU A 423 37.87 -24.75 -64.22
CA GLU A 423 37.93 -26.13 -64.74
C GLU A 423 37.83 -26.16 -66.27
N LYS A 424 36.94 -25.37 -66.87
CA LYS A 424 36.85 -25.17 -68.33
C LYS A 424 38.17 -24.68 -68.93
N GLN A 425 38.91 -23.79 -68.25
CA GLN A 425 40.25 -23.37 -68.67
C GLN A 425 41.28 -24.51 -68.60
N LYS A 426 41.19 -25.44 -67.64
CA LYS A 426 42.05 -26.65 -67.62
C LYS A 426 41.73 -27.57 -68.78
N TYR A 427 40.45 -27.83 -69.06
CA TYR A 427 40.02 -28.67 -70.18
C TYR A 427 40.40 -28.07 -71.55
N LEU A 428 40.29 -26.75 -71.72
CA LEU A 428 40.77 -26.06 -72.93
C LEU A 428 42.27 -26.27 -73.13
N LYS A 429 43.10 -26.01 -72.10
CA LYS A 429 44.56 -26.23 -72.14
C LYS A 429 44.93 -27.68 -72.45
N PHE A 430 44.16 -28.65 -71.97
CA PHE A 430 44.34 -30.07 -72.30
C PHE A 430 43.99 -30.36 -73.77
N LEU A 431 42.87 -29.82 -74.29
CA LEU A 431 42.49 -29.96 -75.70
C LEU A 431 43.49 -29.29 -76.65
N ASP A 432 44.07 -28.15 -76.27
CA ASP A 432 45.13 -27.48 -77.02
C ASP A 432 46.38 -28.39 -77.11
N GLN A 433 46.84 -28.94 -75.99
CA GLN A 433 47.96 -29.90 -75.95
C GLN A 433 47.69 -31.17 -76.77
N LEU A 434 46.45 -31.69 -76.73
CA LEU A 434 46.06 -32.87 -77.50
C LEU A 434 46.00 -32.58 -79.01
N SER A 435 45.53 -31.39 -79.39
CA SER A 435 45.52 -30.90 -80.77
C SER A 435 46.95 -30.80 -81.33
N GLU A 436 47.89 -30.27 -80.54
CA GLU A 436 49.31 -30.19 -80.88
C GLU A 436 49.90 -31.58 -81.18
N LYS A 437 49.65 -32.56 -80.30
CA LYS A 437 50.19 -33.92 -80.52
C LYS A 437 49.55 -34.64 -81.71
N MET A 438 48.34 -34.27 -82.10
CA MET A 438 47.66 -34.78 -83.30
C MET A 438 47.94 -34.00 -84.60
N LYS A 439 48.67 -32.88 -84.49
CA LYS A 439 48.94 -31.89 -85.56
C LYS A 439 47.67 -31.28 -86.13
N LEU A 440 46.81 -30.79 -85.23
CA LEU A 440 45.52 -30.15 -85.53
C LEU A 440 45.52 -28.63 -85.25
N ASP A 441 46.64 -28.06 -84.80
CA ASP A 441 46.77 -26.73 -84.18
C ASP A 441 46.03 -25.61 -84.93
N GLN A 442 46.23 -25.48 -86.24
CA GLN A 442 45.58 -24.47 -87.07
C GLN A 442 44.05 -24.64 -87.10
N MET A 443 43.58 -25.89 -87.21
CA MET A 443 42.16 -26.22 -87.24
C MET A 443 41.52 -26.07 -85.85
N ALA A 444 42.26 -26.39 -84.78
CA ALA A 444 41.81 -26.16 -83.41
C ALA A 444 41.65 -24.66 -83.10
N ALA A 445 42.60 -23.82 -83.53
CA ALA A 445 42.57 -22.38 -83.32
C ALA A 445 41.28 -21.71 -83.87
N GLU A 446 40.77 -22.19 -85.01
CA GLU A 446 39.59 -21.66 -85.70
C GLU A 446 38.25 -22.25 -85.20
N LEU A 447 38.28 -23.30 -84.36
CA LEU A 447 37.08 -24.01 -83.90
C LEU A 447 36.71 -23.74 -82.44
N GLY A 448 35.40 -23.73 -82.17
CA GLY A 448 34.84 -23.70 -80.81
C GLY A 448 35.03 -25.02 -80.06
N PHE A 449 34.92 -24.98 -78.72
CA PHE A 449 35.24 -26.09 -77.80
C PHE A 449 34.66 -27.45 -78.21
N ASP A 450 33.37 -27.52 -78.51
CA ASP A 450 32.69 -28.77 -78.87
C ASP A 450 33.22 -29.35 -80.19
N MET A 451 33.39 -28.48 -81.20
CA MET A 451 33.91 -28.86 -82.52
C MET A 451 35.39 -29.29 -82.48
N ARG A 452 36.19 -28.77 -81.53
CA ARG A 452 37.56 -29.27 -81.29
C ARG A 452 37.55 -30.73 -80.83
N LEU A 453 36.59 -31.12 -79.99
CA LEU A 453 36.46 -32.50 -79.52
C LEU A 453 36.11 -33.44 -80.67
N ASP A 454 35.13 -33.07 -81.51
CA ASP A 454 34.73 -33.87 -82.67
C ASP A 454 35.87 -34.06 -83.69
N VAL A 455 36.66 -33.00 -83.95
CA VAL A 455 37.82 -33.07 -84.86
C VAL A 455 38.95 -33.93 -84.28
N VAL A 456 39.21 -33.85 -82.96
CA VAL A 456 40.15 -34.73 -82.26
C VAL A 456 39.72 -36.19 -82.33
N LEU A 457 38.42 -36.49 -82.16
CA LEU A 457 37.87 -37.84 -82.27
C LEU A 457 37.98 -38.39 -83.70
N ALA A 458 37.56 -37.61 -84.71
CA ALA A 458 37.67 -37.99 -86.12
C ALA A 458 39.14 -38.24 -86.54
N ARG A 459 40.08 -37.45 -86.00
CA ARG A 459 41.52 -37.64 -86.21
C ARG A 459 42.06 -38.89 -85.53
N ALA A 460 41.62 -39.21 -84.32
CA ALA A 460 41.97 -40.45 -83.63
C ALA A 460 41.48 -41.68 -84.43
N GLU A 461 40.24 -41.66 -84.91
CA GLU A 461 39.72 -42.71 -85.80
C GLU A 461 40.54 -42.86 -87.09
N GLN A 462 40.92 -41.74 -87.73
CA GLN A 462 41.75 -41.77 -88.92
C GLN A 462 43.09 -42.47 -88.67
N LEU A 463 43.75 -42.16 -87.55
CA LEU A 463 45.03 -42.78 -87.17
C LEU A 463 44.88 -44.29 -86.90
N VAL A 464 43.82 -44.71 -86.20
CA VAL A 464 43.51 -46.13 -85.98
C VAL A 464 43.26 -46.89 -87.29
N ARG A 465 42.56 -46.28 -88.25
CA ARG A 465 42.33 -46.87 -89.59
C ARG A 465 43.63 -47.00 -90.39
N LEU A 466 44.52 -46.00 -90.31
CA LEU A 466 45.84 -46.05 -90.97
C LEU A 466 46.73 -47.15 -90.37
N GLU A 467 46.80 -47.26 -89.05
CA GLU A 467 47.58 -48.31 -88.36
C GLU A 467 47.03 -49.71 -88.67
N SER A 468 45.71 -49.88 -88.67
CA SER A 468 45.06 -51.14 -89.06
C SER A 468 45.42 -51.56 -90.50
N ASN A 469 45.42 -50.61 -91.44
CA ASN A 469 45.84 -50.87 -92.82
C ASN A 469 47.33 -51.27 -92.90
N ALA A 470 48.22 -50.58 -92.17
CA ALA A 470 49.64 -50.94 -92.10
C ALA A 470 49.86 -52.33 -91.48
N VAL A 471 49.07 -52.72 -90.47
CA VAL A 471 49.08 -54.08 -89.90
C VAL A 471 48.59 -55.12 -90.91
N ILE A 472 47.57 -54.82 -91.72
CA ILE A 472 47.09 -55.70 -92.79
C ILE A 472 48.12 -55.86 -93.92
N GLU A 473 48.81 -54.78 -94.31
CA GLU A 473 49.90 -54.83 -95.28
C GLU A 473 51.08 -55.64 -94.73
N ASN A 474 51.54 -55.36 -93.51
CA ASN A 474 52.59 -56.13 -92.83
C ASN A 474 52.22 -57.62 -92.70
N LYS A 475 50.96 -57.95 -92.38
CA LYS A 475 50.46 -59.34 -92.36
C LYS A 475 50.51 -59.99 -93.76
N THR A 476 50.24 -59.22 -94.81
CA THR A 476 50.34 -59.68 -96.21
C THR A 476 51.79 -59.89 -96.63
N ILE A 477 52.70 -58.98 -96.26
CA ILE A 477 54.16 -59.12 -96.47
C ILE A 477 54.68 -60.33 -95.70
N ALA A 478 54.30 -60.50 -94.43
CA ALA A 478 54.66 -61.66 -93.61
C ALA A 478 54.16 -62.97 -94.22
N HIS A 479 52.93 -63.02 -94.75
CA HIS A 479 52.42 -64.21 -95.44
C HIS A 479 53.12 -64.46 -96.79
N ASN A 480 53.54 -63.41 -97.51
CA ASN A 480 54.35 -63.53 -98.72
C ASN A 480 55.77 -64.04 -98.40
N LEU A 481 56.37 -63.61 -97.29
CA LEU A 481 57.62 -64.14 -96.76
C LEU A 481 57.43 -65.59 -96.28
N GLN A 482 56.31 -65.93 -95.64
CA GLN A 482 55.97 -67.29 -95.23
C GLN A 482 55.78 -68.22 -96.44
N ARG A 483 55.21 -67.74 -97.55
CA ARG A 483 55.14 -68.49 -98.82
C ARG A 483 56.53 -68.66 -99.46
N LYS A 484 57.35 -67.61 -99.52
CA LYS A 484 58.75 -67.72 -99.97
C LYS A 484 59.56 -68.69 -99.09
N LEU A 485 59.36 -68.65 -97.77
CA LEU A 485 59.93 -69.58 -96.81
C LEU A 485 59.44 -71.00 -97.07
N LYS A 486 58.14 -71.21 -97.34
CA LYS A 486 57.59 -72.53 -97.71
C LYS A 486 58.21 -73.06 -98.99
N THR A 487 58.35 -72.25 -100.04
CA THR A 487 59.01 -72.68 -101.29
C THR A 487 60.51 -72.92 -101.11
N GLN A 488 61.21 -72.14 -100.28
CA GLN A 488 62.60 -72.43 -99.93
C GLN A 488 62.71 -73.67 -99.01
N LYS A 489 61.70 -73.95 -98.17
CA LYS A 489 61.59 -75.15 -97.35
C LYS A 489 61.28 -76.38 -98.20
N GLU A 490 60.44 -76.28 -99.23
CA GLU A 490 60.19 -77.34 -100.22
C GLU A 490 61.42 -77.60 -101.09
N ARG A 491 62.17 -76.55 -101.45
CA ARG A 491 63.43 -76.65 -102.19
C ARG A 491 64.57 -77.19 -101.31
N LEU A 492 64.56 -76.84 -100.02
CA LEU A 492 65.41 -77.47 -99.00
C LEU A 492 64.99 -78.91 -98.82
N GLU A 493 63.71 -79.26 -98.70
CA GLU A 493 63.17 -80.62 -98.56
C GLU A 493 63.45 -81.48 -99.79
N SER A 494 63.54 -80.90 -101.00
CA SER A 494 64.03 -81.58 -102.19
C SER A 494 65.55 -81.87 -102.11
N LYS A 495 66.34 -80.92 -101.59
CA LYS A 495 67.75 -81.15 -101.24
C LYS A 495 67.91 -82.08 -100.02
N GLU A 496 66.95 -82.11 -99.12
CA GLU A 496 66.86 -82.94 -97.93
C GLU A 496 66.47 -84.35 -98.34
N LEU A 497 65.63 -84.53 -99.37
CA LEU A 497 65.32 -85.81 -100.00
C LEU A 497 66.55 -86.35 -100.75
N HIS A 498 67.31 -85.50 -101.44
CA HIS A 498 68.57 -85.90 -102.05
C HIS A 498 69.65 -86.21 -101.00
N MET A 499 69.76 -85.39 -99.96
CA MET A 499 70.55 -85.67 -98.76
C MET A 499 70.03 -86.88 -98.01
N ASN A 500 68.75 -87.23 -98.08
CA ASN A 500 68.17 -88.41 -97.45
C ASN A 500 68.39 -89.66 -98.31
N LEU A 501 68.44 -89.57 -99.64
CA LEU A 501 68.97 -90.65 -100.48
C LEU A 501 70.45 -90.90 -100.18
N LEU A 502 71.24 -89.84 -100.05
CA LEU A 502 72.65 -89.93 -99.68
C LEU A 502 72.83 -90.39 -98.22
N ARG A 503 72.04 -89.90 -97.27
CA ARG A 503 71.99 -90.38 -95.88
C ARG A 503 71.38 -91.77 -95.76
N GLN A 504 70.57 -92.24 -96.71
CA GLN A 504 70.05 -93.61 -96.74
C GLN A 504 71.07 -94.56 -97.36
N LYS A 505 71.89 -94.08 -98.32
CA LYS A 505 73.08 -94.80 -98.78
C LYS A 505 74.17 -94.86 -97.72
N ILE A 506 74.36 -93.76 -96.97
CA ILE A 506 75.16 -93.74 -95.75
C ILE A 506 74.49 -94.61 -94.69
N ALA A 507 73.16 -94.61 -94.53
CA ALA A 507 72.47 -95.45 -93.54
C ALA A 507 72.55 -96.94 -93.86
N GLN A 508 72.66 -97.36 -95.13
CA GLN A 508 73.00 -98.75 -95.47
C GLN A 508 74.42 -99.10 -95.02
N LEU A 509 75.39 -98.24 -95.33
CA LEU A 509 76.79 -98.40 -94.87
C LEU A 509 76.91 -98.27 -93.34
N GLU A 510 76.02 -97.49 -92.73
CA GLU A 510 75.90 -97.32 -91.29
C GLU A 510 75.03 -98.40 -90.65
N GLU A 511 74.17 -99.14 -91.37
CA GLU A 511 73.48 -100.36 -90.92
C GLU A 511 74.49 -101.51 -90.90
N GLU A 512 75.31 -101.67 -91.93
CA GLU A 512 76.45 -102.62 -91.92
C GLU A 512 77.43 -102.34 -90.77
N LYS A 513 77.60 -101.06 -90.41
CA LYS A 513 78.35 -100.60 -89.22
C LYS A 513 77.54 -100.73 -87.93
N GLN A 514 76.23 -100.50 -87.94
CA GLN A 514 75.35 -100.52 -86.76
C GLN A 514 74.97 -101.95 -86.36
N VAL A 515 74.93 -102.92 -87.26
CA VAL A 515 74.87 -104.35 -86.86
C VAL A 515 76.15 -104.72 -86.11
N ARG A 516 77.32 -104.27 -86.61
CA ARG A 516 78.61 -104.44 -85.92
C ARG A 516 78.72 -103.63 -84.62
N THR A 517 78.02 -102.50 -84.51
CA THR A 517 78.02 -101.63 -83.33
C THR A 517 76.92 -101.99 -82.33
N ALA A 518 75.81 -102.60 -82.76
CA ALA A 518 74.71 -103.06 -81.90
C ALA A 518 75.17 -104.22 -81.00
N LEU A 519 76.03 -105.11 -81.52
CA LEU A 519 76.72 -106.11 -80.71
C LEU A 519 77.63 -105.50 -79.61
N VAL A 520 77.99 -104.21 -79.73
CA VAL A 520 78.71 -103.43 -78.71
C VAL A 520 77.74 -102.58 -77.87
N VAL A 521 76.65 -102.10 -78.46
CA VAL A 521 75.67 -101.20 -77.83
C VAL A 521 74.60 -101.93 -77.03
N GLU A 522 74.16 -103.15 -77.38
CA GLU A 522 73.35 -103.98 -76.44
C GLU A 522 74.11 -104.22 -75.14
N ARG A 523 75.41 -104.54 -75.27
CA ARG A 523 76.35 -104.63 -74.15
C ARG A 523 76.39 -103.31 -73.37
N ASP A 524 76.61 -102.17 -74.02
CA ASP A 524 76.76 -100.89 -73.32
C ASP A 524 75.43 -100.29 -72.84
N GLU A 525 74.28 -100.65 -73.41
CA GLU A 525 72.94 -100.29 -72.96
C GLU A 525 72.49 -101.12 -71.75
N ALA A 526 72.93 -102.38 -71.62
CA ALA A 526 72.84 -103.09 -70.35
C ALA A 526 73.61 -102.34 -69.24
N HIS A 527 74.84 -101.88 -69.53
CA HIS A 527 75.60 -101.04 -68.58
C HIS A 527 74.97 -99.66 -68.36
N LEU A 528 74.31 -99.07 -69.36
CA LEU A 528 73.74 -97.72 -69.29
C LEU A 528 72.33 -97.68 -68.69
N THR A 529 71.55 -98.77 -68.79
CA THR A 529 70.32 -98.97 -68.02
C THR A 529 70.64 -99.18 -66.54
N ILE A 530 71.68 -99.97 -66.21
CA ILE A 530 72.23 -100.05 -64.84
C ILE A 530 72.63 -98.66 -64.35
N ARG A 531 73.39 -97.87 -65.13
CA ARG A 531 73.78 -96.49 -64.77
C ARG A 531 72.59 -95.51 -64.71
N LYS A 532 71.53 -95.68 -65.50
CA LYS A 532 70.30 -94.86 -65.45
C LYS A 532 69.49 -95.18 -64.19
N MET A 533 69.35 -96.46 -63.86
CA MET A 533 68.70 -96.89 -62.61
C MET A 533 69.53 -96.46 -61.40
N GLN A 534 70.86 -96.58 -61.43
CA GLN A 534 71.74 -95.98 -60.42
C GLN A 534 71.56 -94.46 -60.33
N LYS A 535 71.44 -93.72 -61.45
CA LYS A 535 71.18 -92.27 -61.41
C LYS A 535 69.77 -91.87 -61.01
N GLN A 536 68.76 -92.73 -61.19
CA GLN A 536 67.42 -92.52 -60.63
C GLN A 536 67.39 -92.86 -59.14
N VAL A 537 68.07 -93.92 -58.70
CA VAL A 537 68.32 -94.20 -57.29
C VAL A 537 69.07 -93.04 -56.66
N GLU A 538 70.21 -92.60 -57.22
CA GLU A 538 70.92 -91.40 -56.75
C GLU A 538 70.03 -90.14 -56.73
N ARG A 539 69.16 -89.93 -57.73
CA ARG A 539 68.26 -88.75 -57.74
C ARG A 539 67.18 -88.85 -56.68
N LEU A 540 66.53 -90.00 -56.53
CA LEU A 540 65.55 -90.24 -55.47
C LEU A 540 66.21 -90.27 -54.09
N GLN A 541 67.47 -90.71 -53.99
CA GLN A 541 68.28 -90.75 -52.78
C GLN A 541 68.88 -89.37 -52.46
N LYS A 542 69.10 -88.48 -53.44
CA LYS A 542 69.41 -87.05 -53.29
C LYS A 542 68.16 -86.20 -53.06
N GLN A 543 66.99 -86.60 -53.54
CA GLN A 543 65.72 -85.98 -53.17
C GLN A 543 65.28 -86.43 -51.79
N LEU A 544 65.56 -87.68 -51.41
CA LEU A 544 65.40 -88.19 -50.05
C LEU A 544 66.50 -87.65 -49.12
N SER A 545 67.73 -87.40 -49.60
CA SER A 545 68.75 -86.69 -48.82
C SER A 545 68.35 -85.23 -48.69
N ALA A 546 68.04 -84.49 -49.75
CA ALA A 546 67.55 -83.10 -49.67
C ALA A 546 66.25 -82.97 -48.86
N SER A 547 65.35 -83.96 -48.90
CA SER A 547 64.16 -83.99 -48.03
C SER A 547 64.50 -84.36 -46.59
N ARG A 548 65.51 -85.20 -46.33
CA ARG A 548 66.01 -85.49 -44.98
C ARG A 548 66.82 -84.33 -44.43
N GLU A 549 67.60 -83.65 -45.26
CA GLU A 549 68.38 -82.43 -45.01
C GLU A 549 67.41 -81.31 -44.69
N SER A 550 66.38 -81.08 -45.52
CA SER A 550 65.27 -80.16 -45.24
C SER A 550 64.46 -80.58 -44.01
N ASN A 551 64.27 -81.87 -43.72
CA ASN A 551 63.61 -82.32 -42.48
C ASN A 551 64.55 -82.19 -41.25
N THR A 552 65.86 -82.31 -41.41
CA THR A 552 66.86 -82.01 -40.37
C THR A 552 67.12 -80.51 -40.24
N GLU A 553 66.87 -79.71 -41.27
CA GLU A 553 66.92 -78.25 -41.25
C GLU A 553 65.61 -77.69 -40.69
N LEU A 554 64.48 -78.34 -40.94
CA LEU A 554 63.22 -78.05 -40.24
C LEU A 554 63.27 -78.56 -38.80
N LYS A 555 63.99 -79.65 -38.49
CA LYS A 555 64.29 -80.06 -37.11
C LYS A 555 65.39 -79.21 -36.46
N ALA A 556 66.35 -78.67 -37.21
CA ALA A 556 67.31 -77.70 -36.74
C ALA A 556 66.57 -76.39 -36.46
N ARG A 557 65.84 -75.83 -37.42
CA ARG A 557 64.92 -74.69 -37.21
C ARG A 557 63.87 -74.94 -36.14
N LEU A 558 63.43 -76.17 -35.89
CA LEU A 558 62.56 -76.52 -34.75
C LEU A 558 63.36 -76.62 -33.44
N ALA A 559 64.60 -77.07 -33.47
CA ALA A 559 65.53 -77.03 -32.34
C ALA A 559 65.94 -75.59 -32.03
N ASP A 560 66.26 -74.75 -33.03
CA ASP A 560 66.48 -73.31 -32.97
C ASP A 560 65.20 -72.58 -32.56
N THR A 561 64.01 -73.03 -32.99
CA THR A 561 62.73 -72.46 -32.51
C THR A 561 62.46 -72.91 -31.08
N ASN A 562 62.83 -74.12 -30.68
CA ASN A 562 62.77 -74.59 -29.31
C ASN A 562 63.87 -73.96 -28.44
N GLU A 563 65.02 -73.59 -28.99
CA GLU A 563 66.12 -72.90 -28.32
C GLU A 563 65.83 -71.40 -28.27
N LEU A 564 65.17 -70.83 -29.28
CA LEU A 564 64.56 -69.50 -29.22
C LEU A 564 63.36 -69.50 -28.28
N LYS A 565 62.63 -70.60 -28.10
CA LYS A 565 61.53 -70.73 -27.13
C LYS A 565 62.03 -71.01 -25.72
N ILE A 566 63.15 -71.72 -25.56
CA ILE A 566 63.91 -71.84 -24.32
C ILE A 566 64.51 -70.48 -24.00
N LYS A 567 65.23 -69.82 -24.91
CA LYS A 567 65.70 -68.44 -24.78
C LYS A 567 64.57 -67.43 -24.60
N THR A 568 63.36 -67.66 -25.13
CA THR A 568 62.19 -66.82 -24.86
C THR A 568 61.60 -67.15 -23.50
N LEU A 569 61.67 -68.38 -23.00
CA LEU A 569 61.27 -68.74 -21.64
C LEU A 569 62.33 -68.32 -20.61
N GLU A 570 63.60 -68.29 -20.97
CA GLU A 570 64.73 -67.78 -20.18
C GLU A 570 64.77 -66.26 -20.23
N GLN A 571 64.42 -65.61 -21.35
CA GLN A 571 64.16 -64.18 -21.43
C GLN A 571 62.85 -63.83 -20.73
N THR A 572 61.79 -64.65 -20.78
CA THR A 572 60.56 -64.42 -20.01
C THR A 572 60.85 -64.59 -18.53
N LYS A 573 61.62 -65.61 -18.13
CA LYS A 573 62.06 -65.83 -16.75
C LYS A 573 63.09 -64.79 -16.30
N ALA A 574 63.96 -64.30 -17.18
CA ALA A 574 64.85 -63.18 -16.89
C ALA A 574 64.10 -61.84 -16.90
N ILE A 575 63.02 -61.67 -17.66
CA ILE A 575 62.08 -60.54 -17.57
C ILE A 575 61.23 -60.67 -16.31
N GLU A 576 60.90 -61.88 -15.86
CA GLU A 576 60.14 -62.14 -14.64
C GLU A 576 61.05 -62.00 -13.40
N ASP A 577 62.33 -62.36 -13.49
CA ASP A 577 63.33 -62.18 -12.45
C ASP A 577 63.92 -60.76 -12.48
N LEU A 578 63.98 -60.09 -13.65
CA LEU A 578 64.17 -58.64 -13.77
C LEU A 578 62.91 -57.87 -13.39
N SER A 579 61.71 -58.46 -13.44
CA SER A 579 60.47 -57.86 -12.94
C SER A 579 60.37 -58.03 -11.43
N LYS A 580 60.77 -59.19 -10.88
CA LYS A 580 60.99 -59.36 -9.44
C LYS A 580 62.16 -58.50 -8.96
N SER A 581 63.21 -58.29 -9.77
CA SER A 581 64.30 -57.36 -9.41
C SER A 581 63.89 -55.92 -9.59
N ARG A 582 63.05 -55.58 -10.58
CA ARG A 582 62.41 -54.28 -10.78
C ARG A 582 61.48 -54.00 -9.61
N ASP A 583 60.64 -54.92 -9.17
CA ASP A 583 59.73 -54.76 -8.04
C ASP A 583 60.49 -54.76 -6.70
N LYS A 584 61.63 -55.44 -6.61
CA LYS A 584 62.59 -55.23 -5.51
C LYS A 584 63.28 -53.87 -5.62
N LEU A 585 63.59 -53.37 -6.82
CA LEU A 585 64.12 -52.03 -7.09
C LEU A 585 63.06 -50.94 -6.96
N GLU A 586 61.77 -51.24 -7.10
CA GLU A 586 60.62 -50.36 -6.96
C GLU A 586 60.25 -50.32 -5.48
N LYS A 587 60.37 -51.43 -4.75
CA LYS A 587 60.31 -51.47 -3.27
C LYS A 587 61.57 -50.91 -2.62
N MET A 588 62.74 -50.99 -3.26
CA MET A 588 63.95 -50.29 -2.82
C MET A 588 63.96 -48.84 -3.25
N LYS A 589 63.34 -48.47 -4.38
CA LYS A 589 63.09 -47.09 -4.82
C LYS A 589 62.06 -46.47 -3.90
N GLU A 590 60.91 -47.09 -3.63
CA GLU A 590 59.97 -46.64 -2.60
C GLU A 590 60.63 -46.51 -1.24
N LYS A 591 61.50 -47.45 -0.83
CA LYS A 591 62.26 -47.31 0.43
C LYS A 591 63.33 -46.22 0.34
N ALA A 592 63.93 -45.99 -0.81
CA ALA A 592 64.90 -44.94 -1.08
C ALA A 592 64.23 -43.58 -1.32
N GLU A 593 62.95 -43.53 -1.68
CA GLU A 593 62.09 -42.35 -1.86
C GLU A 593 61.41 -42.02 -0.53
N LYS A 594 61.05 -43.02 0.28
CA LYS A 594 60.67 -42.82 1.70
C LYS A 594 61.87 -42.41 2.54
N LYS A 595 63.08 -42.92 2.24
CA LYS A 595 64.34 -42.40 2.80
C LYS A 595 64.81 -41.10 2.16
N LEU A 596 64.55 -40.83 0.88
CA LEU A 596 64.88 -39.54 0.26
C LEU A 596 63.87 -38.48 0.69
N MET A 597 62.63 -38.85 1.04
CA MET A 597 61.66 -37.98 1.68
C MET A 597 61.90 -37.84 3.19
N SER A 598 62.44 -38.86 3.88
CA SER A 598 62.93 -38.66 5.26
C SER A 598 64.17 -37.77 5.24
N VAL A 599 65.22 -38.12 4.48
CA VAL A 599 66.44 -37.32 4.29
C VAL A 599 66.13 -35.97 3.66
N LYS A 600 65.08 -35.81 2.84
CA LYS A 600 64.61 -34.49 2.37
C LYS A 600 63.84 -33.76 3.46
N SER A 601 63.02 -34.41 4.29
CA SER A 601 62.42 -33.73 5.45
C SER A 601 63.48 -33.35 6.49
N GLU A 602 64.52 -34.17 6.66
CA GLU A 602 65.70 -33.93 7.49
C GLU A 602 66.59 -32.84 6.88
N LEU A 603 66.69 -32.77 5.55
CA LEU A 603 67.37 -31.69 4.81
C LEU A 603 66.55 -30.41 4.80
N ASP A 604 65.21 -30.47 4.69
CA ASP A 604 64.32 -29.32 4.78
C ASP A 604 64.33 -28.79 6.24
N THR A 605 64.39 -29.65 7.27
CA THR A 605 64.60 -29.21 8.66
C THR A 605 66.00 -28.72 8.93
N THR A 606 67.07 -29.35 8.40
CA THR A 606 68.44 -28.85 8.60
C THR A 606 68.78 -27.66 7.69
N GLU A 607 68.08 -27.45 6.58
CA GLU A 607 68.11 -26.21 5.79
C GLU A 607 67.25 -25.14 6.49
N HIS A 608 66.17 -25.49 7.18
CA HIS A 608 65.43 -24.56 8.02
C HIS A 608 66.25 -24.15 9.26
N GLU A 609 66.86 -25.09 9.97
CA GLU A 609 67.82 -24.80 11.05
C GLU A 609 69.06 -24.09 10.53
N ALA A 610 69.58 -24.40 9.33
CA ALA A 610 70.72 -23.67 8.76
C ALA A 610 70.32 -22.26 8.31
N LYS A 611 69.10 -22.05 7.82
CA LYS A 611 68.54 -20.72 7.54
C LYS A 611 68.31 -19.94 8.84
N GLU A 612 67.76 -20.56 9.88
CA GLU A 612 67.52 -19.90 11.16
C GLU A 612 68.82 -19.63 11.93
N ASN A 613 69.79 -20.55 11.90
CA ASN A 613 71.14 -20.30 12.41
C ASN A 613 71.89 -19.27 11.57
N LYS A 614 71.69 -19.23 10.23
CA LYS A 614 72.23 -18.18 9.36
C LYS A 614 71.59 -16.82 9.64
N GLU A 615 70.29 -16.77 9.91
CA GLU A 615 69.60 -15.53 10.26
C GLU A 615 69.91 -15.09 11.69
N ARG A 616 70.07 -16.02 12.65
CA ARG A 616 70.65 -15.75 13.98
C ARG A 616 72.09 -15.22 13.87
N ALA A 617 72.94 -15.83 13.04
CA ALA A 617 74.30 -15.36 12.79
C ALA A 617 74.33 -14.01 12.07
N LYS A 618 73.42 -13.76 11.11
CA LYS A 618 73.26 -12.49 10.41
C LYS A 618 72.77 -11.39 11.36
N ASN A 619 71.77 -11.66 12.21
CA ASN A 619 71.30 -10.74 13.24
C ASN A 619 72.41 -10.45 14.26
N MET A 620 73.21 -11.45 14.65
CA MET A 620 74.35 -11.26 15.54
C MET A 620 75.49 -10.49 14.87
N ILE A 621 75.75 -10.70 13.57
CA ILE A 621 76.65 -9.87 12.76
C ILE A 621 76.09 -8.45 12.60
N GLU A 622 74.77 -8.26 12.51
CA GLU A 622 74.15 -6.94 12.40
C GLU A 622 74.22 -6.17 13.72
N VAL A 623 74.03 -6.83 14.86
CA VAL A 623 74.33 -6.30 16.20
C VAL A 623 75.81 -5.92 16.31
N VAL A 624 76.74 -6.84 16.04
CA VAL A 624 78.19 -6.57 16.09
C VAL A 624 78.61 -5.49 15.07
N THR A 625 77.94 -5.37 13.92
CA THR A 625 78.18 -4.30 12.94
C THR A 625 77.60 -2.97 13.41
N SER A 626 76.50 -2.96 14.17
CA SER A 626 75.97 -1.75 14.80
C SER A 626 76.88 -1.26 15.94
N GLU A 627 77.42 -2.19 16.73
CA GLU A 627 78.42 -1.92 17.78
C GLU A 627 79.76 -1.48 17.18
N MET A 628 80.20 -2.10 16.08
CA MET A 628 81.37 -1.66 15.33
C MET A 628 81.16 -0.26 14.73
N LYS A 629 79.95 0.08 14.27
CA LYS A 629 79.62 1.43 13.80
C LYS A 629 79.63 2.47 14.93
N THR A 630 79.14 2.14 16.13
CA THR A 630 79.20 3.06 17.28
C THR A 630 80.62 3.21 17.81
N LEU A 631 81.39 2.11 17.93
CA LEU A 631 82.82 2.17 18.25
C LEU A 631 83.59 3.00 17.22
N LYS A 632 83.42 2.73 15.92
CA LYS A 632 84.09 3.50 14.86
C LYS A 632 83.75 4.99 14.92
N LYS A 633 82.48 5.34 15.16
CA LYS A 633 82.08 6.75 15.33
C LYS A 633 82.74 7.39 16.55
N SER A 634 82.83 6.67 17.68
CA SER A 634 83.54 7.16 18.87
C SER A 634 85.04 7.32 18.65
N LEU A 635 85.64 6.47 17.81
CA LEU A 635 87.05 6.54 17.40
C LEU A 635 87.29 7.72 16.46
N GLU A 636 86.45 7.93 15.44
CA GLU A 636 86.52 9.11 14.55
C GLU A 636 86.30 10.42 15.32
N GLU A 637 85.54 10.41 16.41
CA GLU A 637 85.43 11.56 17.32
C GLU A 637 86.66 11.71 18.24
N ALA A 638 87.35 10.64 18.62
CA ALA A 638 88.60 10.70 19.38
C ALA A 638 89.75 11.24 18.51
N GLU A 639 89.92 10.69 17.31
CA GLU A 639 90.92 11.08 16.30
C GLU A 639 90.76 12.56 15.89
N LYS A 640 89.52 13.07 15.80
CA LYS A 640 89.25 14.50 15.59
C LYS A 640 89.68 15.38 16.76
N ARG A 641 89.49 14.94 18.02
CA ARG A 641 89.96 15.69 19.21
C ARG A 641 91.49 15.67 19.31
N GLU A 642 92.11 14.52 19.04
CA GLU A 642 93.57 14.39 18.99
C GLU A 642 94.16 15.31 17.93
N LYS A 643 93.61 15.29 16.70
CA LYS A 643 94.06 16.19 15.64
C LYS A 643 93.89 17.67 16.00
N GLN A 644 92.76 18.07 16.59
CA GLN A 644 92.57 19.45 17.08
C GLN A 644 93.59 19.85 18.16
N LEU A 645 94.03 18.93 19.02
CA LEU A 645 95.06 19.19 20.01
C LEU A 645 96.47 19.28 19.39
N VAL A 646 96.76 18.47 18.37
CA VAL A 646 98.01 18.56 17.59
C VAL A 646 98.06 19.87 16.80
N ASP A 647 97.01 20.20 16.04
CA ASP A 647 96.89 21.44 15.28
C ASP A 647 97.02 22.67 16.22
N PHE A 648 96.41 22.65 17.41
CA PHE A 648 96.54 23.71 18.42
C PHE A 648 97.97 23.82 18.96
N ARG A 649 98.60 22.68 19.30
CA ARG A 649 100.00 22.63 19.76
C ARG A 649 100.97 23.15 18.71
N GLU A 650 100.69 22.89 17.43
CA GLU A 650 101.45 23.39 16.30
C GLU A 650 101.31 24.92 16.18
N VAL A 651 100.08 25.46 16.12
CA VAL A 651 99.83 26.91 16.07
C VAL A 651 100.46 27.65 17.25
N VAL A 652 100.31 27.15 18.48
CA VAL A 652 100.90 27.78 19.68
C VAL A 652 102.44 27.76 19.62
N SER A 653 103.05 26.68 19.13
CA SER A 653 104.52 26.62 18.97
C SER A 653 105.04 27.61 17.93
N GLN A 654 104.31 27.82 16.81
CA GLN A 654 104.64 28.85 15.83
C GLN A 654 104.51 30.27 16.41
N MET A 655 103.43 30.55 17.14
CA MET A 655 103.19 31.86 17.76
C MET A 655 104.25 32.26 18.81
N LEU A 656 105.01 31.29 19.34
CA LEU A 656 106.08 31.51 20.31
C LEU A 656 107.49 31.54 19.67
N GLY A 657 107.59 31.37 18.35
CA GLY A 657 108.87 31.38 17.61
C GLY A 657 109.77 30.17 17.89
N LEU A 658 109.21 29.05 18.36
CA LEU A 658 109.97 27.83 18.66
C LEU A 658 110.09 26.96 17.40
N ASN A 659 111.33 26.69 16.96
CA ASN A 659 111.60 25.99 15.71
C ASN A 659 111.19 24.51 15.74
N MET A 660 110.25 24.14 14.87
CA MET A 660 109.67 22.78 14.77
C MET A 660 110.56 21.71 14.14
N THR A 661 111.72 22.08 13.60
CA THR A 661 112.61 21.16 12.87
C THR A 661 113.36 20.17 13.76
N SER A 662 113.07 20.13 15.06
CA SER A 662 113.49 19.06 15.97
C SER A 662 112.25 18.32 16.49
N LEU A 663 112.13 17.05 16.14
CA LEU A 663 111.11 16.16 16.69
C LEU A 663 111.36 16.01 18.20
N ALA A 664 110.30 16.16 19.00
CA ALA A 664 110.34 16.26 20.48
C ALA A 664 110.87 17.60 21.05
N LEU A 665 110.22 18.71 20.67
CA LEU A 665 110.06 19.88 21.58
C LEU A 665 109.22 19.45 22.81
N PRO A 666 109.71 19.52 24.06
CA PRO A 666 108.93 19.19 25.25
C PRO A 666 107.96 20.32 25.62
N ASP A 667 106.76 19.96 26.09
CA ASP A 667 105.67 20.94 26.31
C ASP A 667 105.99 22.01 27.38
N TYR A 668 106.95 21.74 28.28
CA TYR A 668 107.40 22.73 29.26
C TYR A 668 108.07 23.96 28.60
N GLU A 669 108.66 23.84 27.40
CA GLU A 669 109.30 24.99 26.73
C GLU A 669 108.28 25.93 26.08
N ILE A 670 107.18 25.35 25.56
CA ILE A 670 106.00 26.08 25.09
C ILE A 670 105.41 26.88 26.26
N ILE A 671 105.18 26.23 27.40
CA ILE A 671 104.66 26.86 28.63
C ILE A 671 105.60 27.98 29.11
N LYS A 672 106.90 27.71 29.20
CA LYS A 672 107.92 28.68 29.67
C LYS A 672 108.14 29.86 28.71
N CYS A 673 107.59 29.83 27.49
CA CYS A 673 107.52 30.97 26.59
C CYS A 673 106.18 31.71 26.72
N LEU A 674 105.05 31.00 26.86
CA LEU A 674 103.75 31.60 27.18
C LEU A 674 103.79 32.40 28.49
N GLU A 675 104.39 31.86 29.55
CA GLU A 675 104.53 32.55 30.84
C GLU A 675 105.30 33.88 30.71
N ARG A 676 106.26 33.97 29.78
CA ARG A 676 106.97 35.22 29.46
C ARG A 676 106.14 36.17 28.61
N LEU A 677 105.33 35.66 27.67
CA LEU A 677 104.43 36.48 26.86
C LEU A 677 103.28 37.06 27.68
N ILE A 678 102.67 36.26 28.57
CA ILE A 678 101.50 36.64 29.38
C ILE A 678 101.83 37.72 30.42
N HIS A 679 103.08 37.82 30.87
CA HIS A 679 103.54 38.95 31.69
C HIS A 679 103.75 40.26 30.90
N SER A 680 103.70 40.23 29.56
CA SER A 680 104.11 41.37 28.72
C SER A 680 102.98 42.22 28.13
N TYR A 681 101.77 41.67 27.95
CA TYR A 681 100.64 42.42 27.37
C TYR A 681 99.35 42.33 28.18
N HIS A 682 98.98 43.49 28.72
CA HIS A 682 97.76 43.78 29.45
C HIS A 682 96.63 44.22 28.47
N HIS A 683 95.38 44.27 28.94
CA HIS A 683 94.18 44.87 28.29
C HIS A 683 93.38 44.10 27.20
N HIS A 684 92.25 43.51 27.65
CA HIS A 684 90.91 43.53 27.01
C HIS A 684 90.60 42.62 25.76
N PHE A 685 89.41 42.02 25.55
CA PHE A 685 88.16 41.83 26.35
C PHE A 685 87.23 40.72 25.73
N VAL A 686 86.48 39.96 26.57
CA VAL A 686 85.06 39.47 26.43
C VAL A 686 84.57 38.62 25.20
N THR A 687 83.55 37.73 25.24
CA THR A 687 83.11 36.58 26.11
C THR A 687 81.73 36.00 25.63
N CYS A 688 81.61 34.68 25.32
CA CYS A 688 80.36 33.86 25.19
C CYS A 688 80.72 32.35 24.96
N ALA A 689 79.94 31.26 25.19
CA ALA A 689 78.54 30.94 25.58
C ALA A 689 77.48 30.76 24.43
N CYS A 690 76.57 29.75 24.38
CA CYS A 690 76.41 28.45 25.11
C CYS A 690 75.25 27.56 24.53
N LEU A 691 75.02 26.33 25.09
CA LEU A 691 73.83 25.42 24.99
C LEU A 691 73.55 24.63 23.66
N LYS A 692 72.59 23.66 23.58
CA LYS A 692 72.41 22.33 24.26
C LYS A 692 71.14 21.56 23.73
N ASP A 693 70.91 20.32 24.21
CA ASP A 693 69.60 19.58 24.31
C ASP A 693 68.91 19.03 23.01
N VAL A 694 68.06 17.96 22.98
CA VAL A 694 67.77 16.81 23.90
C VAL A 694 67.15 15.57 23.15
N THR A 695 66.72 14.52 23.89
CA THR A 695 66.52 13.07 23.59
C THR A 695 65.17 12.54 22.98
N THR A 696 65.03 11.19 22.91
CA THR A 696 63.78 10.34 23.07
C THR A 696 62.77 10.21 21.89
N ARG A 697 61.75 9.32 21.77
CA ARG A 697 61.14 8.09 22.44
C ARG A 697 60.15 7.42 21.43
N GLN A 698 59.50 6.23 21.53
CA GLN A 698 59.57 4.94 22.27
C GLN A 698 58.75 3.85 21.51
N ASP A 699 58.31 2.74 22.14
CA ASP A 699 57.38 1.70 21.63
C ASP A 699 56.29 1.32 22.70
N ARG A 700 55.14 0.79 22.23
CA ARG A 700 53.99 0.11 22.91
C ARG A 700 52.98 0.86 23.80
N HIS A 701 51.79 0.23 23.84
CA HIS A 701 50.55 0.46 24.62
C HIS A 701 49.75 -0.89 24.60
N PRO A 702 48.49 -1.06 25.08
CA PRO A 702 47.64 -0.24 25.98
C PRO A 702 46.94 -1.04 27.12
N GLN A 703 46.16 -0.39 28.01
CA GLN A 703 44.92 -0.96 28.58
C GLN A 703 44.00 0.08 29.27
N GLY A 704 42.66 -0.05 29.10
CA GLY A 704 41.63 0.36 30.09
C GLY A 704 41.08 1.81 30.09
N HIS A 705 39.82 1.99 29.71
CA HIS A 705 39.08 3.27 29.73
C HIS A 705 38.47 3.67 31.10
N LEU A 706 38.30 5.00 31.31
CA LEU A 706 37.07 5.70 31.76
C LEU A 706 37.31 7.22 31.57
N GLN A 707 36.85 7.87 30.50
CA GLN A 707 35.49 8.34 30.17
C GLN A 707 35.14 9.72 30.78
N LEU A 708 34.81 10.70 29.92
CA LEU A 708 34.17 11.98 30.27
C LEU A 708 33.49 12.59 29.02
N LEU A 709 32.70 13.65 29.22
CA LEU A 709 31.95 14.41 28.20
C LEU A 709 32.91 15.06 27.16
N HIS A 710 32.47 15.48 25.97
CA HIS A 710 31.16 16.06 25.61
C HIS A 710 30.77 15.78 24.14
#